data_AF-G2T4F1-F1
#
_entry.id   AF-G2T4F1-F1
#
_cell.length_a   1.000
_cell.length_b   1.000
_cell.length_c   1.000
_cell.angle_alpha   90.00
_cell.angle_beta   90.00
_cell.angle_gamma   90.00
#
_symmetry.space_group_name_H-M   'P 1'
#
loop_
_entity.id
_entity.type
_entity.pdbx_description
1 polymer ?
#
loop_
_entity_poly.entity_id
_entity_poly.type
_entity_poly.pdbx_seq_one_letter_code
_entity_poly.pdbx_strand_id
1 'polypeptide(L)'
;MAKKEANFDLYIHDLLVEAGIQADTQGSNIVPINEALKTASKHQTGKVGFPEYIAVVDDFVLVMEDKADRANLCLKEADGTISMTVQATTDYAVNGALHYAQHILQKTTYKKVFAFGNAGDSKHHTLQPLFVDKNGYKWLPEVQTFENFSMAHIVEYYKRLVLEETPPEDIELADILKKAKELHEYLRNYGGLGEDEKPLVVSAILLALREKEYGFNLNQLTGDTLESNTDGAILYQYLEKNLQRAKVAPEVKKQRVLNQFTLIKDRPQLNTKRADLGDKTPLKYFAEYINNNIFQAIVSNGREDYLGRFYGEFVSYSGGDGQALGVVLTPRHITELFCELVDLKPTDVIFDPCCGTGGFLISGMHKMLRLAKSDAERKHIKQQQIYGIEIRDDMFSIATTNMILRGDGQSNLICEDFLAQDPGELQLKGGGITVGFMNPPYSQAKGKDTANLSELCFIRHLLNSITTGGRVAVIVPVSAMIGKTKEDKAVKQDILKKHTLEGVISLNKDTFYRVGTVPCIAVFTAGEPHPADKIAKFINFEDDGFEVKKHLGLVETERAKDKQQYLLDCWRGKVADFPSSFMVETTVEDTDEWLHSFYYYNDEIPTEDDFMNSIADYLTFEFNMVTHGKGYLFEQKGGDNNA
;
A
#
# COMPACT_ATOMS: atom_id res chain seq x y z
N MET A 1 39.28 4.33 8.32
CA MET A 1 38.25 5.14 9.01
C MET A 1 37.95 6.38 8.19
N ALA A 2 38.81 7.40 8.13
CA ALA A 2 38.50 8.68 7.46
C ALA A 2 37.93 8.62 6.01
N LYS A 3 38.44 7.73 5.14
CA LYS A 3 37.88 7.57 3.77
C LYS A 3 36.50 6.91 3.74
N LYS A 4 36.21 6.02 4.70
CA LYS A 4 34.90 5.36 4.79
C LYS A 4 33.85 6.33 5.34
N GLU A 5 34.23 7.13 6.34
CA GLU A 5 33.36 8.19 6.89
C GLU A 5 33.03 9.22 5.81
N ALA A 6 34.02 9.77 5.10
CA ALA A 6 33.76 10.73 4.03
C ALA A 6 32.85 10.19 2.91
N ASN A 7 32.92 8.88 2.60
CA ASN A 7 32.00 8.27 1.63
C ASN A 7 30.58 8.14 2.20
N PHE A 8 30.46 7.81 3.49
CA PHE A 8 29.16 7.72 4.15
C PHE A 8 28.52 9.10 4.31
N ASP A 9 29.29 10.14 4.63
CA ASP A 9 28.80 11.52 4.68
C ASP A 9 28.20 11.94 3.33
N LEU A 10 28.83 11.56 2.20
CA LEU A 10 28.29 11.83 0.86
C LEU A 10 27.00 11.07 0.59
N TYR A 11 26.90 9.83 1.05
CA TYR A 11 25.67 9.04 0.95
C TYR A 11 24.52 9.68 1.76
N ILE A 12 24.79 10.14 2.99
CA ILE A 12 23.81 10.90 3.79
C ILE A 12 23.38 12.18 3.07
N HIS A 13 24.31 12.89 2.43
CA HIS A 13 23.98 14.06 1.62
C HIS A 13 23.00 13.73 0.49
N ASP A 14 23.23 12.64 -0.24
CA ASP A 14 22.36 12.22 -1.35
C ASP A 14 20.94 11.93 -0.84
N LEU A 15 20.79 11.23 0.30
CA LEU A 15 19.49 10.97 0.92
C LEU A 15 18.76 12.27 1.33
N LEU A 16 19.49 13.29 1.80
CA LEU A 16 18.91 14.60 2.13
C LEU A 16 18.42 15.33 0.88
N VAL A 17 19.20 15.30 -0.19
CA VAL A 17 18.85 15.91 -1.48
C VAL A 17 17.61 15.24 -2.06
N GLU A 18 17.50 13.91 -1.97
CA GLU A 18 16.34 13.15 -2.43
C GLU A 18 15.06 13.51 -1.66
N ALA A 19 15.16 13.71 -0.34
CA ALA A 19 14.06 14.19 0.49
C ALA A 19 13.74 15.70 0.31
N GLY A 20 14.49 16.41 -0.56
CA GLY A 20 14.35 17.84 -0.79
C GLY A 20 14.80 18.72 0.38
N ILE A 21 15.69 18.20 1.24
CA ILE A 21 16.19 18.87 2.43
C ILE A 21 17.52 19.55 2.10
N GLN A 22 17.59 20.87 2.30
CA GLN A 22 18.83 21.63 2.16
C GLN A 22 19.57 21.68 3.48
N ALA A 23 20.75 21.05 3.53
CA ALA A 23 21.60 21.01 4.70
C ALA A 23 22.92 21.76 4.49
N ASP A 24 23.36 22.46 5.53
CA ASP A 24 24.71 23.00 5.66
C ASP A 24 25.66 21.89 6.13
N THR A 25 26.89 21.88 5.62
CA THR A 25 27.94 20.93 6.03
C THR A 25 28.86 21.54 7.08
N GLN A 26 29.31 20.74 8.04
CA GLN A 26 30.37 21.12 8.99
C GLN A 26 30.07 22.43 9.74
N GLY A 27 28.82 22.60 10.19
CA GLY A 27 28.33 23.83 10.82
C GLY A 27 26.99 24.29 10.25
N SER A 28 26.70 25.59 10.37
CA SER A 28 25.48 26.17 9.77
C SER A 28 25.69 27.61 9.29
N ASN A 29 25.03 27.96 8.19
CA ASN A 29 24.91 29.31 7.67
C ASN A 29 23.77 30.10 8.36
N ILE A 30 22.93 29.43 9.14
CA ILE A 30 21.85 30.05 9.92
C ILE A 30 22.45 30.71 11.15
N VAL A 31 22.47 32.05 11.17
CA VAL A 31 23.19 32.88 12.16
C VAL A 31 22.94 32.43 13.62
N PRO A 32 21.69 32.26 14.11
CA PRO A 32 21.47 31.81 15.49
C PRO A 32 22.09 30.44 15.81
N ILE A 33 22.04 29.50 14.86
CA ILE A 33 22.58 28.16 15.03
C ILE A 33 24.11 28.20 15.01
N ASN A 34 24.69 28.93 14.05
CA ASN A 34 26.13 29.12 13.96
C ASN A 34 26.73 29.72 15.25
N GLU A 35 26.07 30.74 15.82
CA GLU A 35 26.50 31.32 17.10
C GLU A 35 26.40 30.32 18.26
N ALA A 36 25.37 29.45 18.28
CA ALA A 36 25.25 28.40 19.27
C ALA A 36 26.39 27.37 19.19
N LEU A 37 26.81 27.02 17.96
CA LEU A 37 27.86 26.03 17.72
C LEU A 37 29.28 26.51 18.08
N LYS A 38 29.50 27.82 18.24
CA LYS A 38 30.84 28.37 18.57
C LYS A 38 31.44 27.85 19.87
N THR A 39 30.62 27.28 20.76
CA THR A 39 31.09 26.67 22.01
C THR A 39 30.66 25.22 22.15
N ALA A 40 30.27 24.55 21.07
CA ALA A 40 29.68 23.22 21.08
C ALA A 40 30.69 22.09 20.80
N SER A 41 31.98 22.28 21.05
CA SER A 41 32.99 21.21 20.87
C SER A 41 32.61 19.92 21.62
N LYS A 42 32.62 18.77 20.91
CA LYS A 42 32.35 17.43 21.48
C LYS A 42 33.36 17.03 22.58
N HIS A 43 34.56 17.64 22.55
CA HIS A 43 35.60 17.50 23.57
C HIS A 43 35.36 18.37 24.82
N GLN A 44 34.24 19.09 24.89
CA GLN A 44 33.84 19.96 25.99
C GLN A 44 34.86 21.08 26.31
N THR A 45 35.58 21.54 25.29
CA THR A 45 36.64 22.57 25.42
C THR A 45 36.12 24.01 25.37
N GLY A 46 34.81 24.21 25.17
CA GLY A 46 34.20 25.52 24.92
C GLY A 46 34.52 26.13 23.55
N LYS A 47 35.15 25.36 22.65
CA LYS A 47 35.46 25.74 21.26
C LYS A 47 34.32 25.39 20.31
N VAL A 48 34.50 25.72 19.02
CA VAL A 48 33.54 25.46 17.95
C VAL A 48 33.27 23.95 17.81
N GLY A 49 32.00 23.61 17.60
CA GLY A 49 31.53 22.29 17.21
C GLY A 49 31.21 22.23 15.72
N PHE A 50 31.37 21.05 15.12
CA PHE A 50 31.23 20.80 13.68
C PHE A 50 30.36 19.56 13.48
N PRO A 51 29.03 19.68 13.56
CA PRO A 51 28.13 18.62 13.09
C PRO A 51 28.31 18.43 11.59
N GLU A 52 28.19 17.18 11.14
CA GLU A 52 28.34 16.78 9.75
C GLU A 52 27.33 17.51 8.89
N TYR A 53 26.05 17.48 9.29
CA TYR A 53 24.98 18.21 8.62
C TYR A 53 24.04 18.93 9.60
N ILE A 54 23.58 20.12 9.19
CA ILE A 54 22.47 20.84 9.82
C ILE A 54 21.47 21.28 8.76
N ALA A 55 20.19 21.04 8.99
CA ALA A 55 19.11 21.58 8.18
C ALA A 55 18.04 22.23 9.07
N VAL A 56 17.23 23.11 8.47
CA VAL A 56 15.99 23.59 9.07
C VAL A 56 14.86 23.35 8.10
N VAL A 57 13.86 22.59 8.54
CA VAL A 57 12.64 22.31 7.78
C VAL A 57 11.47 22.79 8.62
N ASP A 58 10.69 23.74 8.10
CA ASP A 58 9.67 24.47 8.85
C ASP A 58 10.25 25.10 10.14
N ASP A 59 9.75 24.73 11.33
CA ASP A 59 10.27 25.19 12.62
C ASP A 59 11.15 24.16 13.34
N PHE A 60 11.56 23.10 12.64
CA PHE A 60 12.39 22.00 13.15
C PHE A 60 13.84 22.17 12.71
N VAL A 61 14.77 22.02 13.65
CA VAL A 61 16.20 21.88 13.34
C VAL A 61 16.53 20.39 13.23
N LEU A 62 17.22 20.01 12.18
CA LEU A 62 17.81 18.68 12.04
C LEU A 62 19.31 18.83 12.22
N VAL A 63 19.90 18.05 13.11
CA VAL A 63 21.35 18.01 13.33
C VAL A 63 21.83 16.57 13.28
N MET A 64 22.86 16.31 12.50
CA MET A 64 23.28 14.96 12.14
C MET A 64 24.73 14.75 12.49
N GLU A 65 25.02 13.52 12.94
CA GLU A 65 26.38 13.00 13.09
C GLU A 65 26.47 11.62 12.46
N ASP A 66 27.55 11.40 11.73
CA ASP A 66 27.73 10.25 10.85
C ASP A 66 28.94 9.41 11.29
N LYS A 67 28.79 8.08 11.29
CA LYS A 67 29.87 7.12 11.60
C LYS A 67 29.91 5.97 10.59
N ALA A 68 31.09 5.66 10.06
CA ALA A 68 31.20 4.57 9.08
C ALA A 68 31.02 3.15 9.65
N ASP A 69 31.04 2.99 10.97
CA ASP A 69 30.88 1.69 11.63
C ASP A 69 29.55 1.66 12.39
N ARG A 70 28.68 0.70 12.06
CA ARG A 70 27.38 0.50 12.72
C ARG A 70 27.52 0.25 14.23
N ALA A 71 28.64 -0.34 14.68
CA ALA A 71 28.91 -0.52 16.10
C ALA A 71 29.06 0.82 16.86
N ASN A 72 29.36 1.91 16.13
CA ASN A 72 29.51 3.25 16.66
C ASN A 72 28.20 4.08 16.55
N LEU A 73 27.04 3.43 16.42
CA LEU A 73 25.76 4.15 16.39
C LEU A 73 25.48 4.89 17.71
N CYS A 74 25.54 4.19 18.84
CA CYS A 74 25.23 4.78 20.14
C CYS A 74 25.93 4.06 21.29
N LEU A 75 26.53 4.81 22.21
CA LEU A 75 26.98 4.29 23.51
C LEU A 75 25.97 4.65 24.60
N LYS A 76 25.53 3.63 25.36
CA LYS A 76 24.56 3.78 26.46
C LYS A 76 25.23 3.53 27.81
N GLU A 77 24.75 4.23 28.83
CA GLU A 77 25.09 3.97 30.23
C GLU A 77 24.36 2.71 30.74
N ALA A 78 24.74 2.22 31.92
CA ALA A 78 24.15 1.00 32.51
C ALA A 78 22.64 1.12 32.79
N ASP A 79 22.11 2.34 32.92
CA ASP A 79 20.68 2.63 33.11
C ASP A 79 19.90 2.78 31.78
N GLY A 80 20.59 2.62 30.64
CA GLY A 80 20.02 2.74 29.30
C GLY A 80 19.97 4.16 28.75
N THR A 81 20.42 5.17 29.49
CA THR A 81 20.54 6.56 28.99
C THR A 81 21.72 6.71 28.03
N ILE A 82 21.67 7.75 27.19
CA ILE A 82 22.74 8.02 26.22
C ILE A 82 23.94 8.61 26.96
N SER A 83 25.11 7.97 26.81
CA SER A 83 26.33 8.43 27.47
C SER A 83 26.75 9.81 26.94
N MET A 84 27.05 10.75 27.85
CA MET A 84 27.52 12.09 27.49
C MET A 84 29.01 12.30 27.86
N THR A 85 29.75 11.21 28.03
CA THR A 85 31.21 11.28 28.20
C THR A 85 31.88 11.79 26.93
N VAL A 86 33.06 12.39 27.04
CA VAL A 86 33.81 12.90 25.87
C VAL A 86 34.09 11.81 24.84
N GLN A 87 34.37 10.58 25.30
CA GLN A 87 34.54 9.43 24.42
C GLN A 87 33.24 9.14 23.67
N ALA A 88 32.11 9.06 24.39
CA ALA A 88 30.80 8.80 23.79
C ALA A 88 30.44 9.83 22.73
N THR A 89 30.50 11.13 23.06
CA THR A 89 30.12 12.21 22.15
C THR A 89 31.05 12.35 20.95
N THR A 90 32.28 11.84 21.02
CA THR A 90 33.25 11.92 19.92
C THR A 90 33.17 10.69 19.01
N ASP A 91 33.02 9.52 19.59
CA ASP A 91 33.17 8.25 18.89
C ASP A 91 31.83 7.71 18.37
N TYR A 92 30.68 8.13 18.93
CA TYR A 92 29.36 7.59 18.60
C TYR A 92 28.41 8.64 18.01
N ALA A 93 27.69 8.23 16.96
CA ALA A 93 26.85 9.11 16.14
C ALA A 93 25.72 9.77 16.95
N VAL A 94 24.87 8.96 17.60
CA VAL A 94 23.71 9.44 18.40
C VAL A 94 24.16 10.39 19.51
N ASN A 95 25.26 10.04 20.19
CA ASN A 95 25.81 10.81 21.31
C ASN A 95 26.30 12.19 20.85
N GLY A 96 26.99 12.26 19.70
CA GLY A 96 27.43 13.51 19.07
C GLY A 96 26.26 14.38 18.64
N ALA A 97 25.27 13.80 17.95
CA ALA A 97 24.10 14.53 17.48
C ALA A 97 23.29 15.11 18.64
N LEU A 98 23.09 14.33 19.71
CA LEU A 98 22.41 14.79 20.92
C LEU A 98 23.15 15.94 21.60
N HIS A 99 24.49 15.88 21.68
CA HIS A 99 25.31 16.95 22.24
C HIS A 99 25.09 18.28 21.50
N TYR A 100 25.05 18.27 20.18
CA TYR A 100 24.76 19.49 19.41
C TYR A 100 23.32 19.95 19.55
N ALA A 101 22.35 19.03 19.51
CA ALA A 101 20.95 19.36 19.68
C ALA A 101 20.69 20.09 21.01
N GLN A 102 21.30 19.63 22.10
CA GLN A 102 21.22 20.28 23.40
C GLN A 102 21.84 21.69 23.38
N HIS A 103 22.99 21.88 22.72
CA HIS A 103 23.62 23.19 22.58
C HIS A 103 22.73 24.16 21.79
N ILE A 104 22.12 23.70 20.69
CA ILE A 104 21.20 24.50 19.87
C ILE A 104 19.97 24.90 20.69
N LEU A 105 19.35 23.97 21.43
CA LEU A 105 18.17 24.27 22.26
C LEU A 105 18.46 25.28 23.38
N GLN A 106 19.64 25.21 24.00
CA GLN A 106 20.04 26.10 25.09
C GLN A 106 20.36 27.52 24.62
N LYS A 107 20.87 27.67 23.40
CA LYS A 107 21.42 28.94 22.90
C LYS A 107 20.60 29.61 21.81
N THR A 108 19.54 28.97 21.33
CA THR A 108 18.67 29.52 20.29
C THR A 108 17.21 29.57 20.73
N THR A 109 16.38 30.22 19.92
CA THR A 109 14.93 30.25 20.09
C THR A 109 14.24 28.97 19.62
N TYR A 110 14.93 28.10 18.89
CA TYR A 110 14.37 26.82 18.44
C TYR A 110 13.99 25.95 19.65
N LYS A 111 12.90 25.21 19.50
CA LYS A 111 12.34 24.33 20.55
C LYS A 111 12.10 22.90 20.08
N LYS A 112 12.29 22.64 18.80
CA LYS A 112 12.07 21.35 18.17
C LYS A 112 13.34 20.99 17.41
N VAL A 113 14.08 20.02 17.93
CA VAL A 113 15.33 19.57 17.29
C VAL A 113 15.26 18.07 17.10
N PHE A 114 15.48 17.59 15.88
CA PHE A 114 15.75 16.20 15.60
C PHE A 114 17.27 16.00 15.53
N ALA A 115 17.80 15.18 16.44
CA ALA A 115 19.17 14.72 16.41
C ALA A 115 19.23 13.38 15.68
N PHE A 116 20.08 13.25 14.67
CA PHE A 116 20.27 12.00 13.93
C PHE A 116 21.65 11.44 14.19
N GLY A 117 21.70 10.24 14.76
CA GLY A 117 22.90 9.43 14.70
C GLY A 117 22.79 8.50 13.49
N ASN A 118 23.66 8.68 12.51
CA ASN A 118 23.71 7.84 11.33
C ASN A 118 24.95 6.96 11.40
N ALA A 119 24.79 5.66 11.13
CA ALA A 119 25.94 4.76 11.09
C ALA A 119 25.87 3.70 9.99
N GLY A 120 27.00 3.43 9.34
CA GLY A 120 27.16 2.36 8.35
C GLY A 120 27.77 2.80 7.02
N ASP A 121 27.26 2.24 5.93
CA ASP A 121 27.66 2.56 4.55
C ASP A 121 26.44 2.62 3.62
N SER A 122 26.65 2.78 2.31
CA SER A 122 25.56 2.86 1.33
C SER A 122 24.68 1.61 1.28
N LYS A 123 25.18 0.46 1.73
CA LYS A 123 24.51 -0.85 1.65
C LYS A 123 23.82 -1.24 2.94
N HIS A 124 24.49 -1.04 4.07
CA HIS A 124 24.03 -1.39 5.41
C HIS A 124 24.15 -0.17 6.31
N HIS A 125 23.09 0.65 6.35
CA HIS A 125 23.02 1.83 7.21
C HIS A 125 21.89 1.75 8.25
N THR A 126 22.07 2.54 9.31
CA THR A 126 21.05 2.83 10.31
C THR A 126 20.95 4.34 10.47
N LEU A 127 19.76 4.91 10.23
CA LEU A 127 19.46 6.31 10.55
C LEU A 127 18.59 6.33 11.81
N GLN A 128 19.16 6.86 12.89
CA GLN A 128 18.51 6.85 14.19
C GLN A 128 18.12 8.27 14.61
N PRO A 129 16.85 8.66 14.43
CA PRO A 129 16.35 9.95 14.92
C PRO A 129 16.10 9.93 16.42
N LEU A 130 16.34 11.08 17.05
CA LEU A 130 15.88 11.44 18.39
C LEU A 130 15.21 12.80 18.32
N PHE A 131 14.05 12.94 18.95
CA PHE A 131 13.50 14.26 19.19
C PHE A 131 14.07 14.81 20.49
N VAL A 132 14.57 16.05 20.46
CA VAL A 132 15.18 16.73 21.60
C VAL A 132 14.44 18.04 21.84
N ASP A 133 14.05 18.25 23.09
CA ASP A 133 13.44 19.49 23.56
C ASP A 133 13.94 19.86 24.96
N LYS A 134 13.27 20.82 25.60
CA LYS A 134 13.61 21.27 26.96
C LYS A 134 13.40 20.20 28.04
N ASN A 135 12.62 19.15 27.77
CA ASN A 135 12.27 18.09 28.70
C ASN A 135 13.22 16.89 28.60
N GLY A 136 14.09 16.85 27.59
CA GLY A 136 15.07 15.79 27.37
C GLY A 136 15.09 15.34 25.92
N TYR A 137 15.26 14.04 25.71
CA TYR A 137 15.20 13.42 24.39
C TYR A 137 14.21 12.25 24.38
N LYS A 138 13.64 11.98 23.21
CA LYS A 138 12.77 10.83 22.92
C LYS A 138 13.37 10.06 21.75
N TRP A 139 13.58 8.76 21.96
CA TRP A 139 13.94 7.83 20.89
C TRP A 139 12.78 7.71 19.92
N LEU A 140 13.10 7.75 18.63
CA LEU A 140 12.15 7.55 17.55
C LEU A 140 12.53 6.28 16.76
N PRO A 141 11.59 5.65 16.05
CA PRO A 141 11.89 4.51 15.20
C PRO A 141 12.97 4.87 14.16
N GLU A 142 13.84 3.91 13.87
CA GLU A 142 14.82 4.02 12.79
C GLU A 142 14.10 4.25 11.44
N VAL A 143 14.76 5.02 10.58
CA VAL A 143 14.27 5.34 9.22
C VAL A 143 15.29 4.88 8.18
N GLN A 144 14.84 4.66 6.95
CA GLN A 144 15.67 4.27 5.81
C GLN A 144 16.12 5.49 4.99
N THR A 145 15.29 6.53 4.94
CA THR A 145 15.48 7.79 4.22
C THR A 145 15.07 8.99 5.08
N PHE A 146 15.23 10.21 4.56
CA PHE A 146 14.77 11.43 5.21
C PHE A 146 13.37 11.88 4.76
N GLU A 147 12.62 11.07 4.01
CA GLU A 147 11.32 11.45 3.43
C GLU A 147 10.30 11.92 4.50
N ASN A 148 10.31 11.29 5.68
CA ASN A 148 9.47 11.68 6.81
C ASN A 148 9.78 13.07 7.37
N PHE A 149 10.97 13.60 7.09
CA PHE A 149 11.45 14.89 7.56
C PHE A 149 11.45 15.96 6.45
N SER A 150 10.88 15.65 5.29
CA SER A 150 10.64 16.62 4.23
C SER A 150 9.61 17.67 4.67
N MET A 151 9.57 18.80 3.96
CA MET A 151 8.61 19.89 4.22
C MET A 151 7.15 19.41 4.21
N ALA A 152 6.84 18.36 3.44
CA ALA A 152 5.49 17.82 3.32
C ALA A 152 5.08 16.95 4.52
N HIS A 153 6.05 16.32 5.22
CA HIS A 153 5.76 15.22 6.15
C HIS A 153 6.21 15.48 7.60
N ILE A 154 7.17 16.38 7.84
CA ILE A 154 7.80 16.55 9.16
C ILE A 154 6.81 16.92 10.27
N VAL A 155 5.80 17.74 9.97
CA VAL A 155 4.79 18.18 10.94
C VAL A 155 3.90 17.00 11.37
N GLU A 156 3.52 16.15 10.42
CA GLU A 156 2.72 14.96 10.68
C GLU A 156 3.51 13.94 11.49
N TYR A 157 4.76 13.68 11.09
CA TYR A 157 5.68 12.80 11.81
C TYR A 157 5.88 13.25 13.27
N TYR A 158 6.10 14.55 13.50
CA TYR A 158 6.19 15.13 14.84
C TYR A 158 4.93 14.90 15.68
N LYS A 159 3.74 15.20 15.13
CA LYS A 159 2.48 15.01 15.86
C LYS A 159 2.26 13.55 16.23
N ARG A 160 2.49 12.64 15.29
CA ARG A 160 2.27 11.20 15.50
C ARG A 160 3.25 10.60 16.51
N LEU A 161 4.55 10.80 16.32
CA LEU A 161 5.54 10.11 17.14
C LEU A 161 6.01 10.88 18.37
N VAL A 162 6.09 12.20 18.28
CA VAL A 162 6.60 12.99 19.41
C VAL A 162 5.47 13.35 20.35
N LEU A 163 4.38 13.90 19.82
CA LEU A 163 3.21 14.30 20.61
C LEU A 163 2.25 13.14 20.89
N GLU A 164 2.40 11.99 20.22
CA GLU A 164 1.52 10.82 20.36
C GLU A 164 0.06 11.14 20.03
N GLU A 165 -0.15 12.10 19.11
CA GLU A 165 -1.47 12.47 18.63
C GLU A 165 -2.01 11.40 17.68
N THR A 166 -3.25 10.97 17.91
CA THR A 166 -3.96 10.11 16.94
C THR A 166 -4.15 10.88 15.64
N PRO A 167 -3.77 10.29 14.49
CA PRO A 167 -3.95 10.93 13.19
C PRO A 167 -5.42 11.26 12.92
N PRO A 168 -5.73 12.43 12.33
CA PRO A 168 -7.09 12.74 11.89
C PRO A 168 -7.69 11.66 10.98
N GLU A 169 -6.86 11.02 10.15
CA GLU A 169 -7.24 9.94 9.24
C GLU A 169 -7.71 8.69 10.01
N ASP A 170 -7.06 8.34 11.11
CA ASP A 170 -7.46 7.22 11.98
C ASP A 170 -8.81 7.51 12.66
N ILE A 171 -9.04 8.75 13.07
CA ILE A 171 -10.31 9.19 13.67
C ILE A 171 -11.43 9.15 12.63
N GLU A 172 -11.17 9.64 11.41
CA GLU A 172 -12.12 9.59 10.30
C GLU A 172 -12.43 8.13 9.92
N LEU A 173 -11.42 7.28 9.79
CA LEU A 173 -11.58 5.87 9.51
C LEU A 173 -12.41 5.16 10.58
N ALA A 174 -12.17 5.44 11.86
CA ALA A 174 -12.95 4.90 12.96
C ALA A 174 -14.44 5.28 12.86
N ASP A 175 -14.72 6.55 12.53
CA ASP A 175 -16.08 7.04 12.34
C ASP A 175 -16.77 6.40 11.13
N ILE A 176 -16.04 6.23 10.01
CA ILE A 176 -16.54 5.54 8.82
C ILE A 176 -16.89 4.08 9.15
N LEU A 177 -16.00 3.34 9.80
CA LEU A 177 -16.23 1.94 10.16
C LEU A 177 -17.38 1.80 11.16
N LYS A 178 -17.52 2.73 12.10
CA LYS A 178 -18.66 2.77 13.00
C LYS A 178 -19.97 2.96 12.23
N LYS A 179 -20.02 3.93 11.31
CA LYS A 179 -21.20 4.19 10.48
C LYS A 179 -21.53 3.02 9.54
N ALA A 180 -20.49 2.37 8.99
CA ALA A 180 -20.62 1.15 8.21
C ALA A 180 -21.32 0.05 9.01
N LYS A 181 -20.86 -0.18 10.24
CA LYS A 181 -21.43 -1.18 11.15
C LYS A 181 -22.88 -0.88 11.52
N GLU A 182 -23.19 0.37 11.85
CA GLU A 182 -24.58 0.77 12.11
C GLU A 182 -25.48 0.54 10.89
N LEU A 183 -25.03 0.96 9.71
CA LEU A 183 -25.76 0.75 8.46
C LEU A 183 -25.91 -0.73 8.12
N HIS A 184 -24.89 -1.56 8.35
CA HIS A 184 -24.97 -3.01 8.20
C HIS A 184 -26.10 -3.61 9.04
N GLU A 185 -26.16 -3.24 10.33
CA GLU A 185 -27.22 -3.68 11.24
C GLU A 185 -28.60 -3.19 10.79
N TYR A 186 -28.72 -1.95 10.31
CA TYR A 186 -29.98 -1.42 9.79
C TYR A 186 -30.45 -2.18 8.55
N LEU A 187 -29.57 -2.40 7.58
CA LEU A 187 -29.88 -3.12 6.35
C LEU A 187 -30.29 -4.58 6.65
N ARG A 188 -29.62 -5.22 7.61
CA ARG A 188 -29.94 -6.57 8.08
C ARG A 188 -31.29 -6.62 8.80
N ASN A 189 -31.44 -5.83 9.87
CA ASN A 189 -32.59 -5.95 10.78
C ASN A 189 -33.87 -5.32 10.20
N TYR A 190 -33.74 -4.25 9.42
CA TYR A 190 -34.89 -3.55 8.86
C TYR A 190 -35.20 -3.97 7.42
N GLY A 191 -34.19 -4.31 6.63
CA GLY A 191 -34.35 -4.72 5.23
C GLY A 191 -34.37 -6.24 5.00
N GLY A 192 -33.84 -7.03 5.93
CA GLY A 192 -33.67 -8.48 5.76
C GLY A 192 -32.67 -8.85 4.67
N LEU A 193 -31.75 -7.94 4.34
CA LEU A 193 -30.87 -8.06 3.17
C LEU A 193 -29.70 -9.03 3.42
N GLY A 194 -29.38 -9.84 2.41
CA GLY A 194 -28.15 -10.63 2.33
C GLY A 194 -26.91 -9.74 2.17
N GLU A 195 -25.72 -10.31 2.39
CA GLU A 195 -24.46 -9.54 2.36
C GLU A 195 -24.11 -8.98 0.98
N ASP A 196 -24.50 -9.68 -0.08
CA ASP A 196 -24.40 -9.29 -1.49
C ASP A 196 -25.43 -8.23 -1.90
N GLU A 197 -26.62 -8.24 -1.28
CA GLU A 197 -27.69 -7.28 -1.56
C GLU A 197 -27.43 -5.90 -0.92
N LYS A 198 -26.82 -5.86 0.27
CA LYS A 198 -26.56 -4.63 1.04
C LYS A 198 -25.83 -3.54 0.22
N PRO A 199 -24.69 -3.84 -0.43
CA PRO A 199 -23.97 -2.86 -1.27
C PRO A 199 -24.81 -2.31 -2.42
N LEU A 200 -25.69 -3.13 -3.02
CA LEU A 200 -26.56 -2.70 -4.11
C LEU A 200 -27.60 -1.69 -3.62
N VAL A 201 -28.21 -1.92 -2.46
CA VAL A 201 -29.15 -0.95 -1.85
C VAL A 201 -28.47 0.38 -1.54
N VAL A 202 -27.26 0.34 -0.97
CA VAL A 202 -26.47 1.54 -0.68
C VAL A 202 -26.14 2.29 -1.98
N SER A 203 -25.69 1.57 -3.01
CA SER A 203 -25.37 2.13 -4.32
C SER A 203 -26.57 2.81 -4.98
N ALA A 204 -27.75 2.18 -4.96
CA ALA A 204 -28.99 2.74 -5.49
C ALA A 204 -29.35 4.07 -4.81
N ILE A 205 -29.27 4.11 -3.47
CA ILE A 205 -29.55 5.31 -2.68
C ILE A 205 -28.54 6.42 -2.99
N LEU A 206 -27.25 6.10 -3.08
CA LEU A 206 -26.20 7.09 -3.39
C LEU A 206 -26.40 7.71 -4.77
N LEU A 207 -26.72 6.90 -5.79
CA LEU A 207 -27.01 7.38 -7.14
C LEU A 207 -28.25 8.28 -7.15
N ALA A 208 -29.31 7.91 -6.45
CA ALA A 208 -30.50 8.75 -6.32
C ALA A 208 -30.20 10.08 -5.60
N LEU A 209 -29.39 10.06 -4.52
CA LEU A 209 -28.99 11.25 -3.78
C LEU A 209 -28.18 12.24 -4.63
N ARG A 210 -27.45 11.80 -5.64
CA ARG A 210 -26.79 12.71 -6.61
C ARG A 210 -27.76 13.49 -7.47
N GLU A 211 -29.00 13.01 -7.65
CA GLU A 211 -30.04 13.74 -8.37
C GLU A 211 -30.72 14.82 -7.54
N LYS A 212 -30.21 15.17 -6.35
CA LYS A 212 -30.74 16.27 -5.53
C LYS A 212 -30.75 17.61 -6.26
N GLU A 213 -29.72 17.89 -7.04
CA GLU A 213 -29.64 19.08 -7.88
C GLU A 213 -30.63 19.05 -9.07
N TYR A 214 -31.17 17.87 -9.38
CA TYR A 214 -32.05 17.60 -10.52
C TYR A 214 -33.47 17.17 -10.10
N GLY A 215 -33.86 17.47 -8.86
CA GLY A 215 -35.24 17.35 -8.38
C GLY A 215 -35.50 16.21 -7.38
N PHE A 216 -34.52 15.36 -7.07
CA PHE A 216 -34.70 14.37 -6.01
C PHE A 216 -34.74 15.05 -4.63
N ASN A 217 -35.68 14.65 -3.80
CA ASN A 217 -35.71 15.06 -2.40
C ASN A 217 -36.16 13.88 -1.54
N LEU A 218 -35.49 13.70 -0.40
CA LEU A 218 -35.85 12.69 0.60
C LEU A 218 -37.33 12.78 1.02
N ASN A 219 -37.96 13.95 0.98
CA ASN A 219 -39.38 14.11 1.32
C ASN A 219 -40.35 13.43 0.34
N GLN A 220 -39.88 13.05 -0.86
CA GLN A 220 -40.67 12.28 -1.82
C GLN A 220 -40.89 10.84 -1.36
N LEU A 221 -40.01 10.32 -0.50
CA LEU A 221 -40.08 8.98 0.05
C LEU A 221 -41.09 8.95 1.21
N THR A 222 -42.36 8.80 0.87
CA THR A 222 -43.49 8.91 1.80
C THR A 222 -44.03 7.54 2.25
N GLY A 223 -43.53 6.44 1.70
CA GLY A 223 -44.06 5.10 1.87
C GLY A 223 -45.45 4.93 1.26
N ASP A 224 -45.66 5.48 0.06
CA ASP A 224 -46.86 5.24 -0.75
C ASP A 224 -46.94 3.76 -1.13
N THR A 225 -48.16 3.23 -1.25
CA THR A 225 -48.45 1.84 -1.61
C THR A 225 -48.76 1.66 -3.09
N LEU A 226 -48.96 2.74 -3.84
CA LEU A 226 -49.08 2.67 -5.29
C LEU A 226 -47.76 2.21 -5.90
N GLU A 227 -47.80 1.14 -6.71
CA GLU A 227 -46.61 0.48 -7.27
C GLU A 227 -45.64 1.44 -7.99
N SER A 228 -46.17 2.46 -8.67
CA SER A 228 -45.36 3.48 -9.36
C SER A 228 -44.73 4.53 -8.44
N ASN A 229 -45.17 4.62 -7.18
CA ASN A 229 -44.81 5.69 -6.24
C ASN A 229 -44.21 5.17 -4.92
N THR A 230 -43.99 3.86 -4.78
CA THR A 230 -43.27 3.33 -3.62
C THR A 230 -41.91 4.01 -3.49
N ASP A 231 -41.35 4.04 -2.28
CA ASP A 231 -40.03 4.66 -2.04
C ASP A 231 -38.95 4.02 -2.94
N GLY A 232 -39.05 2.71 -3.17
CA GLY A 232 -38.25 1.94 -4.11
C GLY A 232 -38.44 2.36 -5.57
N ALA A 233 -39.68 2.58 -6.01
CA ALA A 233 -39.95 3.07 -7.36
C ALA A 233 -39.37 4.47 -7.60
N ILE A 234 -39.48 5.36 -6.61
CA ILE A 234 -38.92 6.71 -6.66
C ILE A 234 -37.38 6.66 -6.72
N LEU A 235 -36.74 5.92 -5.81
CA LEU A 235 -35.29 5.74 -5.81
C LEU A 235 -34.80 5.14 -7.14
N TYR A 236 -35.51 4.13 -7.67
CA TYR A 236 -35.21 3.52 -8.95
C TYR A 236 -35.34 4.49 -10.12
N GLN A 237 -36.34 5.36 -10.12
CA GLN A 237 -36.48 6.39 -11.14
C GLN A 237 -35.30 7.36 -11.14
N TYR A 238 -34.84 7.79 -9.96
CA TYR A 238 -33.73 8.74 -9.87
C TYR A 238 -32.37 8.10 -10.12
N LEU A 239 -32.15 6.85 -9.71
CA LEU A 239 -30.92 6.15 -10.09
C LEU A 239 -30.86 5.95 -11.61
N GLU A 240 -31.98 5.64 -12.28
CA GLU A 240 -32.01 5.55 -13.74
C GLU A 240 -31.66 6.89 -14.41
N LYS A 241 -32.25 8.00 -13.94
CA LYS A 241 -31.89 9.35 -14.41
C LYS A 241 -30.41 9.63 -14.22
N ASN A 242 -29.82 9.23 -13.09
CA ASN A 242 -28.39 9.41 -12.85
C ASN A 242 -27.54 8.63 -13.86
N LEU A 243 -27.87 7.36 -14.14
CA LEU A 243 -27.16 6.54 -15.14
C LEU A 243 -27.27 7.14 -16.55
N GLN A 244 -28.43 7.72 -16.90
CA GLN A 244 -28.60 8.43 -18.19
C GLN A 244 -27.70 9.67 -18.26
N ARG A 245 -27.63 10.48 -17.20
CA ARG A 245 -26.75 11.66 -17.13
C ARG A 245 -25.27 11.30 -17.15
N ALA A 246 -24.91 10.18 -16.52
CA ALA A 246 -23.57 9.63 -16.53
C ALA A 246 -23.17 9.02 -17.90
N LYS A 247 -24.09 8.99 -18.87
CA LYS A 247 -23.85 8.48 -20.24
C LYS A 247 -23.36 7.03 -20.26
N VAL A 248 -23.88 6.20 -19.36
CA VAL A 248 -23.58 4.76 -19.35
C VAL A 248 -24.08 4.15 -20.67
N ALA A 249 -23.16 3.63 -21.45
CA ALA A 249 -23.43 3.04 -22.77
C ALA A 249 -22.66 1.72 -22.94
N PRO A 250 -23.12 0.81 -23.80
CA PRO A 250 -24.38 0.84 -24.57
C PRO A 250 -25.63 0.58 -23.69
N GLU A 251 -26.85 0.75 -24.23
CA GLU A 251 -28.10 0.60 -23.45
C GLU A 251 -28.24 -0.78 -22.78
N VAL A 252 -27.71 -1.84 -23.42
CA VAL A 252 -27.69 -3.20 -22.84
C VAL A 252 -26.90 -3.23 -21.53
N LYS A 253 -25.76 -2.52 -21.46
CA LYS A 253 -24.99 -2.37 -20.22
C LYS A 253 -25.81 -1.66 -19.16
N LYS A 254 -26.43 -0.54 -19.52
CA LYS A 254 -27.28 0.23 -18.61
C LYS A 254 -28.40 -0.63 -18.05
N GLN A 255 -29.08 -1.42 -18.89
CA GLN A 255 -30.15 -2.30 -18.45
C GLN A 255 -29.64 -3.41 -17.51
N ARG A 256 -28.46 -3.98 -17.80
CA ARG A 256 -27.85 -4.99 -16.93
C ARG A 256 -27.56 -4.45 -15.53
N VAL A 257 -27.03 -3.23 -15.43
CA VAL A 257 -26.82 -2.53 -14.16
C VAL A 257 -28.16 -2.24 -13.46
N LEU A 258 -29.14 -1.71 -14.19
CA LEU A 258 -30.47 -1.43 -13.65
C LEU A 258 -31.17 -2.68 -13.08
N ASN A 259 -31.01 -3.83 -13.72
CA ASN A 259 -31.61 -5.09 -13.28
C ASN A 259 -31.12 -5.51 -11.88
N GLN A 260 -29.88 -5.20 -11.50
CA GLN A 260 -29.37 -5.48 -10.15
C GLN A 260 -30.05 -4.64 -9.06
N PHE A 261 -30.66 -3.51 -9.45
CA PHE A 261 -31.34 -2.62 -8.53
C PHE A 261 -32.86 -2.86 -8.47
N THR A 262 -33.43 -3.84 -9.19
CA THR A 262 -34.90 -4.07 -9.09
C THR A 262 -35.32 -4.52 -7.70
N LEU A 263 -34.39 -5.08 -6.91
CA LEU A 263 -34.62 -5.51 -5.54
C LEU A 263 -35.21 -4.39 -4.66
N ILE A 264 -34.83 -3.12 -4.89
CA ILE A 264 -35.36 -2.00 -4.09
C ILE A 264 -36.83 -1.71 -4.40
N LYS A 265 -37.32 -2.09 -5.59
CA LYS A 265 -38.73 -1.99 -5.97
C LYS A 265 -39.52 -3.22 -5.53
N ASP A 266 -38.96 -4.39 -5.81
CA ASP A 266 -39.72 -5.64 -5.82
C ASP A 266 -39.87 -6.25 -4.42
N ARG A 267 -39.05 -5.80 -3.46
CA ARG A 267 -39.06 -6.31 -2.09
C ARG A 267 -40.04 -5.54 -1.22
N PRO A 268 -41.18 -6.14 -0.79
CA PRO A 268 -42.20 -5.41 -0.04
C PRO A 268 -41.68 -4.90 1.31
N GLN A 269 -40.80 -5.67 1.97
CA GLN A 269 -40.21 -5.30 3.26
C GLN A 269 -39.49 -3.95 3.20
N LEU A 270 -38.81 -3.64 2.09
CA LEU A 270 -38.09 -2.39 1.91
C LEU A 270 -39.02 -1.18 1.72
N ASN A 271 -40.24 -1.41 1.26
CA ASN A 271 -41.22 -0.39 0.87
C ASN A 271 -42.39 -0.26 1.87
N THR A 272 -42.43 -1.08 2.91
CA THR A 272 -43.53 -1.08 3.89
C THR A 272 -43.15 -0.24 5.11
N LYS A 273 -44.04 0.65 5.53
CA LYS A 273 -43.85 1.47 6.73
C LYS A 273 -43.76 0.61 7.98
N ARG A 274 -42.87 0.98 8.89
CA ARG A 274 -42.73 0.32 10.18
C ARG A 274 -42.83 1.31 11.33
N ALA A 275 -43.59 0.93 12.36
CA ALA A 275 -43.76 1.75 13.55
C ALA A 275 -42.45 1.97 14.32
N ASP A 276 -41.58 0.96 14.35
CA ASP A 276 -40.26 1.03 15.02
C ASP A 276 -39.25 1.96 14.30
N LEU A 277 -39.56 2.39 13.08
CA LEU A 277 -38.80 3.39 12.31
C LEU A 277 -39.47 4.77 12.30
N GLY A 278 -40.48 4.99 13.16
CA GLY A 278 -41.26 6.22 13.18
C GLY A 278 -42.14 6.38 11.93
N ASP A 279 -42.83 5.30 11.53
CA ASP A 279 -43.70 5.19 10.36
C ASP A 279 -43.02 5.48 9.01
N LYS A 280 -41.71 5.26 8.96
CA LYS A 280 -40.91 5.28 7.73
C LYS A 280 -40.80 3.87 7.13
N THR A 281 -40.60 3.80 5.82
CA THR A 281 -40.11 2.57 5.19
C THR A 281 -38.63 2.37 5.53
N PRO A 282 -38.10 1.13 5.47
CA PRO A 282 -36.67 0.91 5.56
C PRO A 282 -35.85 1.73 4.55
N LEU A 283 -36.30 1.83 3.29
CA LEU A 283 -35.58 2.62 2.27
C LEU A 283 -35.49 4.10 2.63
N LYS A 284 -36.57 4.71 3.11
CA LYS A 284 -36.57 6.09 3.59
C LYS A 284 -35.61 6.28 4.76
N TYR A 285 -35.62 5.35 5.72
CA TYR A 285 -34.71 5.37 6.86
C TYR A 285 -33.23 5.25 6.43
N PHE A 286 -32.91 4.30 5.55
CA PHE A 286 -31.56 4.15 5.00
C PHE A 286 -31.12 5.38 4.22
N ALA A 287 -32.00 5.96 3.40
CA ALA A 287 -31.70 7.15 2.61
C ALA A 287 -31.41 8.37 3.48
N GLU A 288 -32.13 8.56 4.58
CA GLU A 288 -31.83 9.61 5.56
C GLU A 288 -30.49 9.37 6.27
N TYR A 289 -30.24 8.13 6.71
CA TYR A 289 -28.97 7.79 7.36
C TYR A 289 -27.78 8.04 6.42
N ILE A 290 -27.83 7.50 5.19
CA ILE A 290 -26.78 7.66 4.19
C ILE A 290 -26.58 9.14 3.86
N ASN A 291 -27.67 9.88 3.67
CA ASN A 291 -27.57 11.31 3.37
C ASN A 291 -26.87 12.11 4.48
N ASN A 292 -27.22 11.83 5.74
CA ASN A 292 -26.75 12.64 6.87
C ASN A 292 -25.34 12.25 7.32
N ASN A 293 -24.95 10.99 7.14
CA ASN A 293 -23.72 10.45 7.73
C ASN A 293 -22.63 10.12 6.72
N ILE A 294 -22.99 9.85 5.45
CA ILE A 294 -22.10 9.22 4.46
C ILE A 294 -21.98 10.05 3.18
N PHE A 295 -23.10 10.52 2.63
CA PHE A 295 -23.16 11.10 1.28
C PHE A 295 -22.22 12.30 1.09
N GLN A 296 -22.16 13.21 2.08
CA GLN A 296 -21.29 14.37 2.01
C GLN A 296 -19.80 13.99 2.00
N ALA A 297 -19.40 12.96 2.75
CA ALA A 297 -18.03 12.48 2.77
C ALA A 297 -17.63 11.89 1.42
N ILE A 298 -18.51 11.08 0.79
CA ILE A 298 -18.27 10.48 -0.52
C ILE A 298 -18.13 11.53 -1.63
N VAL A 299 -19.00 12.54 -1.64
CA VAL A 299 -19.02 13.56 -2.70
C VAL A 299 -17.91 14.60 -2.50
N SER A 300 -17.56 14.92 -1.25
CA SER A 300 -16.53 15.94 -0.96
C SER A 300 -15.11 15.37 -0.99
N ASN A 301 -14.93 14.12 -0.54
CA ASN A 301 -13.61 13.50 -0.39
C ASN A 301 -13.40 12.44 -1.48
N GLY A 302 -13.15 12.91 -2.71
CA GLY A 302 -13.02 12.05 -3.89
C GLY A 302 -11.84 11.07 -3.85
N ARG A 303 -10.96 11.10 -2.84
CA ARG A 303 -9.76 10.23 -2.76
C ARG A 303 -10.04 8.86 -2.17
N GLU A 304 -11.00 8.72 -1.26
CA GLU A 304 -11.18 7.49 -0.49
C GLU A 304 -12.23 6.55 -1.10
N ASP A 305 -11.99 5.23 -1.03
CA ASP A 305 -12.95 4.22 -1.49
C ASP A 305 -13.99 3.81 -0.45
N TYR A 306 -14.88 4.76 -0.08
CA TYR A 306 -15.94 4.49 0.88
C TYR A 306 -16.84 3.32 0.48
N LEU A 307 -17.23 3.21 -0.81
CA LEU A 307 -18.12 2.13 -1.26
C LEU A 307 -17.40 0.77 -1.19
N GLY A 308 -16.13 0.71 -1.62
CA GLY A 308 -15.29 -0.47 -1.41
C GLY A 308 -15.12 -0.83 0.06
N ARG A 309 -14.90 0.16 0.94
CA ARG A 309 -14.81 -0.07 2.40
C ARG A 309 -16.11 -0.58 2.99
N PHE A 310 -17.26 0.00 2.63
CA PHE A 310 -18.57 -0.51 3.07
C PHE A 310 -18.79 -1.93 2.57
N TYR A 311 -18.47 -2.21 1.30
CA TYR A 311 -18.55 -3.54 0.74
C TYR A 311 -17.70 -4.54 1.55
N GLY A 312 -16.42 -4.23 1.76
CA GLY A 312 -15.50 -5.08 2.52
C GLY A 312 -15.94 -5.28 3.96
N GLU A 313 -16.44 -4.23 4.60
CA GLU A 313 -16.96 -4.29 5.97
C GLU A 313 -18.19 -5.20 6.06
N PHE A 314 -19.16 -5.06 5.14
CA PHE A 314 -20.37 -5.90 5.10
C PHE A 314 -20.02 -7.37 4.88
N VAL A 315 -19.11 -7.65 3.94
CA VAL A 315 -18.60 -9.01 3.71
C VAL A 315 -17.84 -9.55 4.93
N SER A 316 -17.10 -8.72 5.67
CA SER A 316 -16.33 -9.18 6.82
C SER A 316 -17.18 -9.72 7.99
N TYR A 317 -18.44 -9.31 8.10
CA TYR A 317 -19.36 -9.73 9.17
C TYR A 317 -20.00 -11.11 8.93
N SER A 318 -19.80 -11.73 7.76
CA SER A 318 -20.42 -13.03 7.43
C SER A 318 -19.85 -14.23 8.20
N GLY A 319 -18.90 -14.01 9.11
CA GLY A 319 -18.42 -15.03 10.03
C GLY A 319 -17.51 -16.06 9.35
N GLY A 320 -16.22 -15.72 9.24
CA GLY A 320 -15.16 -16.72 9.29
C GLY A 320 -14.32 -16.89 8.04
N ASP A 321 -14.80 -16.54 6.85
CA ASP A 321 -14.01 -16.65 5.62
C ASP A 321 -14.48 -15.62 4.59
N GLY A 322 -13.72 -14.53 4.43
CA GLY A 322 -13.81 -13.69 3.22
C GLY A 322 -13.63 -14.49 1.92
N GLN A 323 -13.17 -15.76 2.02
CA GLN A 323 -13.17 -16.74 0.94
C GLN A 323 -14.57 -17.16 0.46
N ALA A 324 -15.63 -17.05 1.27
CA ALA A 324 -16.96 -17.56 0.90
C ALA A 324 -17.53 -16.88 -0.38
N LEU A 325 -17.08 -15.66 -0.70
CA LEU A 325 -17.41 -14.95 -1.93
C LEU A 325 -16.22 -14.86 -2.91
N GLY A 326 -15.01 -15.26 -2.52
CA GLY A 326 -13.80 -15.22 -3.34
C GLY A 326 -13.34 -13.82 -3.77
N VAL A 327 -13.83 -12.75 -3.11
CA VAL A 327 -13.49 -11.36 -3.47
C VAL A 327 -12.48 -10.81 -2.48
N VAL A 328 -11.27 -10.53 -2.97
CA VAL A 328 -10.21 -9.87 -2.21
C VAL A 328 -10.17 -8.41 -2.64
N LEU A 329 -10.63 -7.50 -1.78
CA LEU A 329 -10.54 -6.06 -2.07
C LEU A 329 -9.11 -5.58 -1.88
N THR A 330 -8.57 -4.94 -2.92
CA THR A 330 -7.22 -4.38 -2.88
C THR A 330 -7.17 -3.10 -2.05
N PRO A 331 -6.36 -3.04 -0.98
CA PRO A 331 -6.17 -1.82 -0.20
C PRO A 331 -5.63 -0.67 -1.05
N ARG A 332 -6.00 0.56 -0.67
CA ARG A 332 -5.62 1.77 -1.41
C ARG A 332 -4.10 1.95 -1.54
N HIS A 333 -3.33 1.67 -0.50
CA HIS A 333 -1.86 1.83 -0.56
C HIS A 333 -1.24 0.92 -1.64
N ILE A 334 -1.80 -0.27 -1.88
CA ILE A 334 -1.37 -1.16 -2.96
C ILE A 334 -1.79 -0.63 -4.33
N THR A 335 -3.04 -0.17 -4.50
CA THR A 335 -3.50 0.36 -5.80
C THR A 335 -2.75 1.64 -6.20
N GLU A 336 -2.35 2.46 -5.23
CA GLU A 336 -1.48 3.62 -5.45
C GLU A 336 -0.03 3.21 -5.72
N LEU A 337 0.52 2.22 -5.00
CA LEU A 337 1.86 1.68 -5.25
C LEU A 337 2.00 1.14 -6.68
N PHE A 338 0.98 0.44 -7.20
CA PHE A 338 0.96 -0.02 -8.60
C PHE A 338 1.20 1.13 -9.58
N CYS A 339 0.53 2.26 -9.37
CA CYS A 339 0.68 3.44 -10.22
C CYS A 339 2.10 4.03 -10.17
N GLU A 340 2.78 3.96 -9.01
CA GLU A 340 4.16 4.43 -8.86
C GLU A 340 5.19 3.46 -9.47
N LEU A 341 4.97 2.14 -9.33
CA LEU A 341 5.85 1.08 -9.86
C LEU A 341 5.87 1.07 -11.39
N VAL A 342 4.71 1.25 -12.03
CA VAL A 342 4.63 1.36 -13.50
C VAL A 342 4.95 2.76 -14.01
N ASP A 343 5.21 3.75 -13.15
CA ASP A 343 5.41 5.15 -13.52
C ASP A 343 4.27 5.71 -14.41
N LEU A 344 3.03 5.64 -13.90
CA LEU A 344 1.81 5.95 -14.65
C LEU A 344 1.75 7.42 -15.12
N LYS A 345 1.44 7.63 -16.40
CA LYS A 345 1.39 8.95 -17.05
C LYS A 345 -0.02 9.36 -17.47
N PRO A 346 -0.31 10.67 -17.61
CA PRO A 346 -1.59 11.15 -18.17
C PRO A 346 -1.95 10.61 -19.55
N THR A 347 -0.97 10.15 -20.33
CA THR A 347 -1.14 9.62 -21.68
C THR A 347 -1.45 8.12 -21.71
N ASP A 348 -1.39 7.43 -20.57
CA ASP A 348 -1.56 5.98 -20.51
C ASP A 348 -3.01 5.54 -20.64
N VAL A 349 -3.24 4.36 -21.19
CA VAL A 349 -4.55 3.71 -21.21
C VAL A 349 -4.49 2.55 -20.24
N ILE A 350 -5.24 2.63 -19.14
CA ILE A 350 -5.25 1.63 -18.08
C ILE A 350 -6.35 0.59 -18.30
N PHE A 351 -6.03 -0.66 -17.96
CA PHE A 351 -6.94 -1.78 -18.04
C PHE A 351 -6.85 -2.67 -16.80
N ASP A 352 -8.01 -2.97 -16.23
CA ASP A 352 -8.16 -3.96 -15.17
C ASP A 352 -9.20 -5.03 -15.55
N PRO A 353 -8.76 -6.23 -15.94
CA PRO A 353 -9.65 -7.29 -16.41
C PRO A 353 -10.38 -8.05 -15.29
N CYS A 354 -10.10 -7.74 -14.02
CA CYS A 354 -10.73 -8.35 -12.85
C CYS A 354 -11.07 -7.24 -11.84
N CYS A 355 -11.83 -6.23 -12.30
CA CYS A 355 -11.80 -4.93 -11.63
C CYS A 355 -12.50 -4.87 -10.27
N GLY A 356 -13.32 -5.87 -9.89
CA GLY A 356 -13.98 -5.91 -8.59
C GLY A 356 -14.84 -4.66 -8.37
N THR A 357 -14.51 -3.83 -7.38
CA THR A 357 -15.16 -2.53 -7.10
C THR A 357 -14.57 -1.34 -7.88
N GLY A 358 -13.54 -1.57 -8.71
CA GLY A 358 -12.86 -0.56 -9.52
C GLY A 358 -11.63 0.09 -8.85
N GLY A 359 -11.10 -0.47 -7.76
CA GLY A 359 -10.05 0.15 -6.96
C GLY A 359 -8.80 0.58 -7.73
N PHE A 360 -8.26 -0.27 -8.62
CA PHE A 360 -7.12 0.09 -9.47
C PHE A 360 -7.47 1.18 -10.48
N LEU A 361 -8.64 1.08 -11.10
CA LEU A 361 -9.11 2.06 -12.09
C LEU A 361 -9.29 3.45 -11.48
N ILE A 362 -9.80 3.51 -10.25
CA ILE A 362 -9.96 4.75 -9.49
C ILE A 362 -8.60 5.37 -9.16
N SER A 363 -7.68 4.58 -8.60
CA SER A 363 -6.33 5.07 -8.24
C SER A 363 -5.56 5.55 -9.47
N GLY A 364 -5.61 4.78 -10.56
CA GLY A 364 -5.00 5.15 -11.84
C GLY A 364 -5.59 6.43 -12.40
N MET A 365 -6.91 6.54 -12.48
CA MET A 365 -7.61 7.75 -12.92
C MET A 365 -7.19 8.97 -12.07
N HIS A 366 -7.18 8.85 -10.74
CA HIS A 366 -6.79 9.95 -9.86
C HIS A 366 -5.33 10.37 -10.05
N LYS A 367 -4.39 9.44 -10.17
CA LYS A 367 -2.98 9.75 -10.44
C LYS A 367 -2.83 10.50 -11.76
N MET A 368 -3.46 9.99 -12.83
CA MET A 368 -3.43 10.64 -14.14
C MET A 368 -4.06 12.05 -14.11
N LEU A 369 -5.20 12.21 -13.44
CA LEU A 369 -5.85 13.52 -13.28
C LEU A 369 -5.03 14.51 -12.44
N ARG A 370 -4.24 14.05 -11.45
CA ARG A 370 -3.32 14.93 -10.71
C ARG A 370 -2.19 15.45 -11.61
N LEU A 371 -1.70 14.59 -12.49
CA LEU A 371 -0.62 14.91 -13.42
C LEU A 371 -1.10 15.68 -14.68
N ALA A 372 -2.40 15.66 -14.95
CA ALA A 372 -3.00 16.33 -16.11
C ALA A 372 -2.89 17.86 -16.02
N LYS A 373 -2.47 18.48 -17.12
CA LYS A 373 -2.16 19.90 -17.27
C LYS A 373 -3.31 20.73 -17.85
N SER A 374 -4.33 20.10 -18.43
CA SER A 374 -5.46 20.80 -19.05
C SER A 374 -6.81 20.10 -18.83
N ASP A 375 -7.90 20.86 -18.93
CA ASP A 375 -9.27 20.30 -18.85
C ASP A 375 -9.59 19.35 -20.00
N ALA A 376 -9.00 19.59 -21.18
CA ALA A 376 -9.15 18.70 -22.33
C ALA A 376 -8.54 17.33 -22.06
N GLU A 377 -7.32 17.31 -21.49
CA GLU A 377 -6.64 16.08 -21.06
C GLU A 377 -7.42 15.37 -19.94
N ARG A 378 -7.88 16.11 -18.92
CA ARG A 378 -8.73 15.56 -17.85
C ARG A 378 -10.00 14.89 -18.39
N LYS A 379 -10.64 15.51 -19.39
CA LYS A 379 -11.82 14.96 -20.06
C LYS A 379 -11.48 13.71 -20.87
N HIS A 380 -10.34 13.72 -21.56
CA HIS A 380 -9.89 12.58 -22.35
C HIS A 380 -9.58 11.37 -21.48
N ILE A 381 -8.85 11.56 -20.38
CA ILE A 381 -8.54 10.52 -19.38
C ILE A 381 -9.82 9.81 -18.94
N LYS A 382 -10.78 10.60 -18.46
CA LYS A 382 -12.09 10.14 -17.99
C LYS A 382 -12.81 9.30 -19.06
N GLN A 383 -12.91 9.84 -20.27
CA GLN A 383 -13.75 9.25 -21.30
C GLN A 383 -13.11 8.06 -22.04
N GLN A 384 -11.79 8.03 -22.20
CA GLN A 384 -11.14 7.20 -23.23
C GLN A 384 -9.94 6.40 -22.72
N GLN A 385 -9.54 6.52 -21.45
CA GLN A 385 -8.28 5.91 -20.98
C GLN A 385 -8.47 4.92 -19.82
N ILE A 386 -9.70 4.67 -19.37
CA ILE A 386 -10.00 3.79 -18.23
C ILE A 386 -10.91 2.64 -18.70
N TYR A 387 -10.42 1.40 -18.64
CA TYR A 387 -11.13 0.20 -19.10
C TYR A 387 -11.11 -0.91 -18.05
N GLY A 388 -12.17 -1.72 -17.98
CA GLY A 388 -12.14 -2.90 -17.12
C GLY A 388 -13.19 -3.96 -17.44
N ILE A 389 -12.98 -5.14 -16.89
CA ILE A 389 -13.88 -6.30 -17.01
C ILE A 389 -14.19 -6.85 -15.61
N GLU A 390 -15.45 -7.23 -15.39
CA GLU A 390 -15.88 -7.95 -14.19
C GLU A 390 -16.93 -9.00 -14.57
N ILE A 391 -16.70 -10.26 -14.20
CA ILE A 391 -17.56 -11.37 -14.60
C ILE A 391 -18.88 -11.40 -13.81
N ARG A 392 -18.87 -10.92 -12.56
CA ARG A 392 -20.03 -10.93 -11.68
C ARG A 392 -20.91 -9.70 -11.85
N ASP A 393 -22.19 -9.91 -12.11
CA ASP A 393 -23.19 -8.84 -12.30
C ASP A 393 -23.30 -7.86 -11.12
N ASP A 394 -23.25 -8.37 -9.89
CA ASP A 394 -23.36 -7.57 -8.67
C ASP A 394 -22.13 -6.67 -8.49
N MET A 395 -20.92 -7.25 -8.61
CA MET A 395 -19.65 -6.50 -8.55
C MET A 395 -19.55 -5.49 -9.69
N PHE A 396 -19.93 -5.87 -10.90
CA PHE A 396 -19.94 -4.98 -12.05
C PHE A 396 -20.82 -3.74 -11.83
N SER A 397 -21.98 -3.92 -11.21
CA SER A 397 -22.91 -2.82 -10.89
C SER A 397 -22.36 -1.93 -9.78
N ILE A 398 -21.67 -2.51 -8.80
CA ILE A 398 -20.95 -1.76 -7.76
C ILE A 398 -19.80 -0.97 -8.36
N ALA A 399 -18.92 -1.56 -9.17
CA ALA A 399 -17.84 -0.86 -9.86
C ALA A 399 -18.36 0.26 -10.77
N THR A 400 -19.39 -0.01 -11.57
CA THR A 400 -20.01 1.02 -12.43
C THR A 400 -20.50 2.18 -11.59
N THR A 401 -21.18 1.91 -10.46
CA THR A 401 -21.61 2.95 -9.52
C THR A 401 -20.41 3.71 -8.95
N ASN A 402 -19.38 3.00 -8.50
CA ASN A 402 -18.20 3.56 -7.86
C ASN A 402 -17.44 4.52 -8.79
N MET A 403 -17.33 4.15 -10.06
CA MET A 403 -16.72 4.98 -11.11
C MET A 403 -17.58 6.23 -11.42
N ILE A 404 -18.91 6.07 -11.53
CA ILE A 404 -19.84 7.18 -11.76
C ILE A 404 -19.81 8.21 -10.61
N LEU A 405 -19.76 7.73 -9.36
CA LEU A 405 -19.67 8.58 -8.18
C LEU A 405 -18.41 9.48 -8.21
N ARG A 406 -17.33 9.01 -8.85
CA ARG A 406 -16.07 9.77 -9.04
C ARG A 406 -15.99 10.52 -10.37
N GLY A 407 -17.05 10.45 -11.18
CA GLY A 407 -17.15 11.19 -12.42
C GLY A 407 -16.12 10.74 -13.46
N ASP A 408 -16.01 9.43 -13.66
CA ASP A 408 -15.26 8.79 -14.75
C ASP A 408 -15.81 9.16 -16.14
N GLY A 409 -17.09 9.51 -16.26
CA GLY A 409 -17.66 10.20 -17.42
C GLY A 409 -18.21 9.32 -18.54
N GLN A 410 -17.73 8.08 -18.73
CA GLN A 410 -18.32 7.12 -19.69
C GLN A 410 -18.40 5.67 -19.20
N SER A 411 -17.67 5.28 -18.14
CA SER A 411 -17.58 3.91 -17.64
C SER A 411 -17.34 2.89 -18.74
N ASN A 412 -16.09 2.72 -19.18
CA ASN A 412 -15.73 1.67 -20.15
C ASN A 412 -15.52 0.30 -19.47
N LEU A 413 -16.45 -0.06 -18.58
CA LEU A 413 -16.51 -1.39 -17.93
C LEU A 413 -17.38 -2.35 -18.74
N ILE A 414 -16.97 -3.61 -18.87
CA ILE A 414 -17.71 -4.68 -19.53
C ILE A 414 -17.97 -5.81 -18.52
N CYS A 415 -19.14 -6.45 -18.61
CA CYS A 415 -19.51 -7.53 -17.70
C CYS A 415 -19.42 -8.89 -18.40
N GLU A 416 -18.22 -9.45 -18.51
CA GLU A 416 -17.95 -10.66 -19.30
C GLU A 416 -16.86 -11.51 -18.64
N ASP A 417 -16.68 -12.73 -19.13
CA ASP A 417 -15.53 -13.55 -18.76
C ASP A 417 -14.29 -13.04 -19.49
N PHE A 418 -13.29 -12.56 -18.74
CA PHE A 418 -12.04 -12.07 -19.27
C PHE A 418 -11.28 -13.13 -20.07
N LEU A 419 -11.20 -14.37 -19.59
CA LEU A 419 -10.43 -15.42 -20.26
C LEU A 419 -11.08 -15.89 -21.57
N ALA A 420 -12.36 -15.55 -21.78
CA ALA A 420 -13.09 -15.82 -23.01
C ALA A 420 -12.91 -14.73 -24.08
N GLN A 421 -12.29 -13.59 -23.74
CA GLN A 421 -12.06 -12.50 -24.67
C GLN A 421 -10.88 -12.78 -25.61
N ASP A 422 -10.89 -12.14 -26.77
CA ASP A 422 -9.72 -12.14 -27.65
C ASP A 422 -8.69 -11.07 -27.18
N PRO A 423 -7.45 -11.45 -26.85
CA PRO A 423 -6.43 -10.50 -26.42
C PRO A 423 -6.11 -9.41 -27.45
N GLY A 424 -6.18 -9.73 -28.75
CA GLY A 424 -5.92 -8.78 -29.82
C GLY A 424 -7.00 -7.71 -29.91
N GLU A 425 -8.27 -8.09 -29.76
CA GLU A 425 -9.37 -7.12 -29.68
C GLU A 425 -9.30 -6.25 -28.43
N LEU A 426 -8.91 -6.82 -27.28
CA LEU A 426 -8.68 -6.06 -26.05
C LEU A 426 -7.55 -5.05 -26.22
N GLN A 427 -6.43 -5.45 -26.83
CA GLN A 427 -5.27 -4.59 -27.06
C GLN A 427 -5.61 -3.31 -27.82
N LEU A 428 -6.59 -3.36 -28.74
CA LEU A 428 -7.02 -2.21 -29.56
C LEU A 428 -7.95 -1.23 -28.84
N LYS A 429 -8.45 -1.54 -27.63
CA LYS A 429 -9.33 -0.63 -26.88
C LYS A 429 -8.58 0.65 -26.51
N GLY A 430 -9.30 1.78 -26.52
CA GLY A 430 -8.73 3.09 -26.16
C GLY A 430 -7.62 3.60 -27.09
N GLY A 431 -7.45 3.00 -28.27
CA GLY A 431 -6.34 3.32 -29.16
C GLY A 431 -5.03 2.59 -28.83
N GLY A 432 -5.08 1.60 -27.92
CA GLY A 432 -3.92 0.83 -27.47
C GLY A 432 -3.81 0.85 -25.95
N ILE A 433 -4.05 -0.29 -25.29
CA ILE A 433 -3.87 -0.39 -23.83
C ILE A 433 -2.37 -0.40 -23.51
N THR A 434 -1.89 0.55 -22.70
CA THR A 434 -0.45 0.69 -22.36
C THR A 434 -0.12 0.21 -20.95
N VAL A 435 -1.12 0.10 -20.07
CA VAL A 435 -0.92 -0.33 -18.67
C VAL A 435 -1.98 -1.34 -18.25
N GLY A 436 -1.54 -2.46 -17.70
CA GLY A 436 -2.41 -3.48 -17.09
C GLY A 436 -2.25 -3.53 -15.57
N PHE A 437 -3.36 -3.50 -14.85
CA PHE A 437 -3.41 -3.78 -13.41
C PHE A 437 -4.31 -4.98 -13.16
N MET A 438 -3.98 -5.83 -12.18
CA MET A 438 -4.85 -6.97 -11.87
C MET A 438 -4.68 -7.48 -10.44
N ASN A 439 -5.81 -7.78 -9.80
CA ASN A 439 -5.90 -8.73 -8.70
C ASN A 439 -6.86 -9.87 -9.11
N PRO A 440 -6.37 -10.98 -9.68
CA PRO A 440 -7.24 -12.04 -10.18
C PRO A 440 -7.92 -12.81 -9.03
N PRO A 441 -8.97 -13.59 -9.29
CA PRO A 441 -9.52 -14.50 -8.28
C PRO A 441 -8.48 -15.57 -7.90
N TYR A 442 -8.28 -15.77 -6.59
CA TYR A 442 -7.24 -16.69 -6.10
C TYR A 442 -7.72 -18.14 -6.06
N SER A 443 -6.76 -19.07 -6.24
CA SER A 443 -6.93 -20.52 -6.02
C SER A 443 -8.11 -21.16 -6.77
N GLN A 444 -8.41 -20.66 -7.98
CA GLN A 444 -9.49 -21.20 -8.81
C GLN A 444 -9.09 -22.53 -9.50
N ALA A 445 -7.79 -22.74 -9.74
CA ALA A 445 -7.27 -24.00 -10.24
C ALA A 445 -7.19 -25.05 -9.12
N LYS A 446 -8.17 -25.97 -9.07
CA LYS A 446 -8.24 -27.07 -8.07
C LYS A 446 -7.82 -28.43 -8.62
N GLY A 447 -7.60 -28.52 -9.93
CA GLY A 447 -7.21 -29.75 -10.63
C GLY A 447 -6.97 -29.49 -12.11
N LYS A 448 -6.71 -30.56 -12.88
CA LYS A 448 -6.36 -30.44 -14.31
C LYS A 448 -7.43 -29.75 -15.15
N ASP A 449 -8.70 -30.02 -14.87
CA ASP A 449 -9.83 -29.46 -15.64
C ASP A 449 -10.04 -27.96 -15.39
N THR A 450 -9.42 -27.40 -14.34
CA THR A 450 -9.50 -25.98 -13.96
C THR A 450 -8.14 -25.30 -14.01
N ALA A 451 -7.12 -25.95 -14.58
CA ALA A 451 -5.75 -25.42 -14.63
C ALA A 451 -5.67 -24.09 -15.41
N ASN A 452 -6.56 -23.88 -16.37
CA ASN A 452 -6.69 -22.63 -17.12
C ASN A 452 -7.16 -21.43 -16.26
N LEU A 453 -7.67 -21.69 -15.05
CA LEU A 453 -8.09 -20.66 -14.09
C LEU A 453 -6.98 -20.31 -13.09
N SER A 454 -5.73 -20.77 -13.30
CA SER A 454 -4.61 -20.37 -12.43
C SER A 454 -4.27 -18.90 -12.60
N GLU A 455 -3.74 -18.27 -11.55
CA GLU A 455 -3.35 -16.86 -11.56
C GLU A 455 -2.34 -16.57 -12.69
N LEU A 456 -1.42 -17.49 -12.97
CA LEU A 456 -0.48 -17.38 -14.09
C LEU A 456 -1.16 -17.35 -15.46
N CYS A 457 -2.28 -18.08 -15.63
CA CYS A 457 -3.05 -18.03 -16.87
C CYS A 457 -3.71 -16.66 -17.07
N PHE A 458 -4.25 -16.07 -16.00
CA PHE A 458 -4.77 -14.69 -16.02
C PHE A 458 -3.65 -13.69 -16.36
N ILE A 459 -2.48 -13.81 -15.72
CA ILE A 459 -1.31 -12.94 -15.99
C ILE A 459 -0.91 -13.02 -17.45
N ARG A 460 -0.74 -14.23 -18.00
CA ARG A 460 -0.40 -14.43 -19.41
C ARG A 460 -1.47 -13.82 -20.34
N HIS A 461 -2.75 -14.00 -20.02
CA HIS A 461 -3.82 -13.47 -20.86
C HIS A 461 -3.83 -11.93 -20.85
N LEU A 462 -3.61 -11.31 -19.69
CA LEU A 462 -3.44 -9.85 -19.58
C LEU A 462 -2.23 -9.38 -20.37
N LEU A 463 -1.08 -10.01 -20.20
CA LEU A 463 0.14 -9.65 -20.93
C LEU A 463 -0.05 -9.68 -22.46
N ASN A 464 -0.81 -10.65 -22.98
CA ASN A 464 -1.16 -10.71 -24.40
C ASN A 464 -2.18 -9.63 -24.84
N SER A 465 -2.91 -9.05 -23.90
CA SER A 465 -3.93 -8.00 -24.12
C SER A 465 -3.38 -6.59 -24.03
N ILE A 466 -2.10 -6.42 -23.67
CA ILE A 466 -1.43 -5.11 -23.55
C ILE A 466 -0.55 -4.88 -24.77
N THR A 467 -0.44 -3.62 -25.21
CA THR A 467 0.44 -3.23 -26.33
C THR A 467 1.91 -3.54 -26.04
N THR A 468 2.71 -3.77 -27.09
CA THR A 468 4.16 -3.98 -26.96
C THR A 468 4.84 -2.81 -26.26
N GLY A 469 5.69 -3.10 -25.28
CA GLY A 469 6.33 -2.12 -24.40
C GLY A 469 5.42 -1.61 -23.28
N GLY A 470 4.17 -2.07 -23.22
CA GLY A 470 3.24 -1.72 -22.14
C GLY A 470 3.64 -2.37 -20.81
N ARG A 471 3.22 -1.75 -19.71
CA ARG A 471 3.66 -2.13 -18.34
C ARG A 471 2.51 -2.81 -17.61
N VAL A 472 2.79 -3.94 -16.99
CA VAL A 472 1.78 -4.72 -16.27
C VAL A 472 2.22 -4.94 -14.83
N ALA A 473 1.36 -4.62 -13.88
CA ALA A 473 1.52 -4.97 -12.47
C ALA A 473 0.35 -5.85 -12.01
N VAL A 474 0.66 -6.93 -11.31
CA VAL A 474 -0.35 -7.89 -10.81
C VAL A 474 -0.07 -8.24 -9.36
N ILE A 475 -1.12 -8.39 -8.55
CA ILE A 475 -1.00 -8.85 -7.15
C ILE A 475 -1.61 -10.23 -7.02
N VAL A 476 -0.80 -11.19 -6.57
CA VAL A 476 -1.18 -12.61 -6.47
C VAL A 476 -0.57 -13.23 -5.22
N PRO A 477 -1.06 -14.41 -4.77
CA PRO A 477 -0.40 -15.14 -3.70
C PRO A 477 1.03 -15.51 -4.09
N VAL A 478 1.97 -15.50 -3.13
CA VAL A 478 3.36 -15.95 -3.35
C VAL A 478 3.43 -17.34 -3.99
N SER A 479 2.46 -18.21 -3.72
CA SER A 479 2.39 -19.55 -4.29
C SER A 479 2.25 -19.59 -5.82
N ALA A 480 1.69 -18.54 -6.44
CA ALA A 480 1.57 -18.45 -7.89
C ALA A 480 2.94 -18.28 -8.56
N MET A 481 3.86 -17.56 -7.90
CA MET A 481 5.20 -17.26 -8.44
C MET A 481 6.18 -18.44 -8.36
N ILE A 482 5.85 -19.48 -7.60
CA ILE A 482 6.62 -20.72 -7.49
C ILE A 482 6.48 -21.58 -8.76
N GLY A 483 5.28 -21.66 -9.35
CA GLY A 483 5.02 -22.55 -10.49
C GLY A 483 5.07 -24.04 -10.09
N LYS A 484 4.21 -24.43 -9.14
CA LYS A 484 4.25 -25.78 -8.52
C LYS A 484 3.86 -26.90 -9.50
N THR A 485 2.98 -26.62 -10.45
CA THR A 485 2.43 -27.63 -11.37
C THR A 485 3.17 -27.65 -12.72
N LYS A 486 3.02 -28.74 -13.48
CA LYS A 486 3.61 -28.83 -14.83
C LYS A 486 3.00 -27.79 -15.76
N GLU A 487 1.71 -27.55 -15.61
CA GLU A 487 0.92 -26.58 -16.35
C GLU A 487 1.41 -25.15 -16.06
N ASP A 488 1.59 -24.79 -14.79
CA ASP A 488 2.10 -23.47 -14.38
C ASP A 488 3.52 -23.22 -14.89
N LYS A 489 4.41 -24.22 -14.83
CA LYS A 489 5.78 -24.12 -15.40
C LYS A 489 5.74 -23.84 -16.90
N ALA A 490 4.84 -24.49 -17.63
CA ALA A 490 4.67 -24.23 -19.06
C ALA A 490 4.13 -22.82 -19.33
N VAL A 491 3.26 -22.28 -18.46
CA VAL A 491 2.78 -20.90 -18.57
C VAL A 491 3.90 -19.89 -18.27
N LYS A 492 4.72 -20.11 -17.24
CA LYS A 492 5.91 -19.26 -16.96
C LYS A 492 6.88 -19.23 -18.14
N GLN A 493 7.16 -20.39 -18.73
CA GLN A 493 7.95 -20.50 -19.96
C GLN A 493 7.36 -19.70 -21.13
N ASP A 494 6.04 -19.76 -21.35
CA ASP A 494 5.39 -18.99 -22.41
C ASP A 494 5.42 -17.49 -22.14
N ILE A 495 5.28 -17.08 -20.86
CA ILE A 495 5.41 -15.69 -20.44
C ILE A 495 6.80 -15.17 -20.81
N LEU A 496 7.88 -15.82 -20.37
CA LEU A 496 9.25 -15.35 -20.65
C LEU A 496 9.60 -15.36 -22.15
N LYS A 497 8.97 -16.22 -22.95
CA LYS A 497 9.16 -16.24 -24.42
C LYS A 497 8.59 -15.02 -25.14
N LYS A 498 7.63 -14.31 -24.54
CA LYS A 498 6.86 -13.24 -25.21
C LYS A 498 6.83 -11.92 -24.45
N HIS A 499 7.15 -11.95 -23.16
CA HIS A 499 7.07 -10.84 -22.22
C HIS A 499 8.30 -10.87 -21.31
N THR A 500 8.59 -9.75 -20.69
CA THR A 500 9.76 -9.57 -19.83
C THR A 500 9.31 -9.40 -18.39
N LEU A 501 9.81 -10.25 -17.48
CA LEU A 501 9.68 -10.02 -16.04
C LEU A 501 10.65 -8.91 -15.61
N GLU A 502 10.11 -7.85 -14.99
CA GLU A 502 10.90 -6.75 -14.43
C GLU A 502 11.28 -7.01 -12.97
N GLY A 503 10.38 -7.63 -12.21
CA GLY A 503 10.64 -7.97 -10.82
C GLY A 503 9.42 -8.47 -10.06
N VAL A 504 9.67 -8.99 -8.86
CA VAL A 504 8.64 -9.44 -7.91
C VAL A 504 8.91 -8.87 -6.53
N ILE A 505 7.87 -8.34 -5.89
CA ILE A 505 7.90 -7.67 -4.58
C ILE A 505 7.01 -8.46 -3.62
N SER A 506 7.59 -9.16 -2.65
CA SER A 506 6.85 -9.79 -1.55
C SER A 506 6.27 -8.71 -0.63
N LEU A 507 5.01 -8.85 -0.20
CA LEU A 507 4.31 -7.83 0.57
C LEU A 507 4.02 -8.27 2.01
N ASN A 508 3.57 -7.30 2.82
CA ASN A 508 3.05 -7.54 4.16
C ASN A 508 1.99 -8.64 4.18
N LYS A 509 2.12 -9.57 5.14
CA LYS A 509 1.22 -10.73 5.30
C LYS A 509 -0.20 -10.30 5.67
N ASP A 510 -0.33 -9.11 6.26
CA ASP A 510 -1.60 -8.49 6.64
C ASP A 510 -2.17 -7.54 5.58
N THR A 511 -1.54 -7.39 4.39
CA THR A 511 -2.09 -6.59 3.28
C THR A 511 -3.55 -6.96 3.01
N PHE A 512 -3.87 -8.25 3.01
CA PHE A 512 -5.23 -8.77 2.94
C PHE A 512 -5.70 -9.30 4.30
N TYR A 513 -5.69 -8.42 5.31
CA TYR A 513 -6.10 -8.74 6.67
C TYR A 513 -7.44 -9.50 6.71
N ARG A 514 -7.49 -10.61 7.47
CA ARG A 514 -8.60 -11.59 7.58
C ARG A 514 -8.84 -12.52 6.37
N VAL A 515 -8.06 -12.42 5.29
CA VAL A 515 -8.16 -13.34 4.14
C VAL A 515 -7.22 -14.54 4.28
N GLY A 516 -6.09 -14.37 4.98
CA GLY A 516 -5.12 -15.45 5.24
C GLY A 516 -4.23 -15.80 4.04
N THR A 517 -4.03 -14.86 3.11
CA THR A 517 -3.15 -15.03 1.94
C THR A 517 -1.96 -14.08 2.05
N VAL A 518 -0.75 -14.59 1.78
CA VAL A 518 0.48 -13.77 1.67
C VAL A 518 0.65 -13.35 0.21
N PRO A 519 0.53 -12.04 -0.11
CA PRO A 519 0.59 -11.58 -1.48
C PRO A 519 1.98 -11.13 -1.92
N CYS A 520 2.17 -11.04 -3.22
CA CYS A 520 3.30 -10.40 -3.88
C CYS A 520 2.83 -9.63 -5.11
N ILE A 521 3.59 -8.61 -5.51
CA ILE A 521 3.40 -7.88 -6.76
C ILE A 521 4.40 -8.40 -7.78
N ALA A 522 3.96 -8.76 -8.98
CA ALA A 522 4.85 -9.02 -10.10
C ALA A 522 4.67 -7.92 -11.17
N VAL A 523 5.79 -7.41 -11.67
CA VAL A 523 5.80 -6.35 -12.71
C VAL A 523 6.46 -6.88 -13.97
N PHE A 524 5.85 -6.57 -15.12
CA PHE A 524 6.27 -7.06 -16.42
C PHE A 524 6.23 -5.95 -17.49
N THR A 525 7.05 -6.13 -18.52
CA THR A 525 6.93 -5.45 -19.81
C THR A 525 6.31 -6.40 -20.83
N ALA A 526 5.20 -5.99 -21.45
CA ALA A 526 4.41 -6.82 -22.35
C ALA A 526 4.92 -6.77 -23.81
N GLY A 527 4.87 -7.91 -24.51
CA GLY A 527 5.16 -7.99 -25.94
C GLY A 527 6.65 -7.99 -26.29
N GLU A 528 7.52 -8.02 -25.29
CA GLU A 528 8.98 -8.07 -25.43
C GLU A 528 9.50 -9.36 -24.77
N PRO A 529 10.04 -10.32 -25.53
CA PRO A 529 10.60 -11.56 -24.98
C PRO A 529 11.68 -11.28 -23.93
N HIS A 530 11.69 -12.03 -22.83
CA HIS A 530 12.66 -11.88 -21.75
C HIS A 530 14.09 -12.18 -22.24
N PRO A 531 14.99 -11.19 -22.27
CA PRO A 531 16.39 -11.43 -22.62
C PRO A 531 17.09 -12.33 -21.59
N ALA A 532 18.04 -13.16 -22.02
CA ALA A 532 18.78 -14.05 -21.11
C ALA A 532 19.67 -13.29 -20.10
N ASP A 533 20.10 -12.08 -20.46
CA ASP A 533 20.90 -11.17 -19.65
C ASP A 533 20.06 -10.11 -18.92
N LYS A 534 18.72 -10.20 -18.99
CA LYS A 534 17.83 -9.30 -18.26
C LYS A 534 17.96 -9.54 -16.77
N ILE A 535 18.37 -8.50 -16.06
CA ILE A 535 18.35 -8.45 -14.61
C ILE A 535 16.93 -8.10 -14.16
N ALA A 536 16.33 -8.99 -13.37
CA ALA A 536 15.07 -8.76 -12.68
C ALA A 536 15.31 -8.46 -11.19
N LYS A 537 14.39 -7.70 -10.59
CA LYS A 537 14.47 -7.27 -9.19
C LYS A 537 13.56 -8.12 -8.30
N PHE A 538 14.12 -8.80 -7.31
CA PHE A 538 13.35 -9.53 -6.31
C PHE A 538 13.44 -8.82 -4.97
N ILE A 539 12.32 -8.35 -4.44
CA ILE A 539 12.29 -7.46 -3.27
C ILE A 539 11.46 -8.07 -2.14
N ASN A 540 11.96 -7.99 -0.92
CA ASN A 540 11.24 -8.28 0.31
C ASN A 540 10.70 -6.98 0.91
N PHE A 541 9.40 -6.74 0.72
CA PHE A 541 8.67 -5.58 1.25
C PHE A 541 7.60 -6.02 2.25
N GLU A 542 7.89 -7.05 3.06
CA GLU A 542 6.99 -7.51 4.13
C GLU A 542 6.76 -6.44 5.22
N ASP A 543 7.77 -5.61 5.51
CA ASP A 543 7.65 -4.43 6.39
C ASP A 543 7.40 -3.17 5.52
N ASP A 544 6.16 -3.02 5.08
CA ASP A 544 5.69 -1.89 4.26
C ASP A 544 5.33 -0.65 5.09
N GLY A 545 5.53 -0.70 6.41
CA GLY A 545 5.13 0.35 7.35
C GLY A 545 3.63 0.41 7.64
N PHE A 546 2.86 -0.62 7.33
CA PHE A 546 1.47 -0.77 7.77
C PHE A 546 1.35 -1.77 8.92
N GLU A 547 0.43 -1.51 9.83
CA GLU A 547 0.19 -2.36 10.99
C GLU A 547 -1.30 -2.60 11.23
N VAL A 548 -1.65 -3.76 11.79
CA VAL A 548 -3.02 -4.07 12.18
C VAL A 548 -3.33 -3.44 13.54
N LYS A 549 -4.19 -2.41 13.55
CA LYS A 549 -4.78 -1.88 14.78
C LYS A 549 -6.12 -2.53 15.08
N LYS A 550 -6.34 -2.86 16.35
CA LYS A 550 -7.61 -3.41 16.83
C LYS A 550 -8.76 -2.47 16.45
N HIS A 551 -9.83 -3.04 15.88
CA HIS A 551 -11.03 -2.32 15.40
C HIS A 551 -10.87 -1.42 14.17
N LEU A 552 -9.65 -1.06 13.75
CA LEU A 552 -9.41 -0.26 12.54
C LEU A 552 -8.95 -1.11 11.35
N GLY A 553 -8.37 -2.28 11.61
CA GLY A 553 -7.76 -3.12 10.58
C GLY A 553 -6.35 -2.64 10.25
N LEU A 554 -5.92 -2.85 9.00
CA LEU A 554 -4.61 -2.42 8.52
C LEU A 554 -4.59 -0.90 8.37
N VAL A 555 -3.66 -0.23 9.04
CA VAL A 555 -3.51 1.22 9.02
C VAL A 555 -2.08 1.63 8.70
N GLU A 556 -1.94 2.80 8.10
CA GLU A 556 -0.66 3.42 7.80
C GLU A 556 0.03 3.88 9.09
N THR A 557 1.31 3.52 9.26
CA THR A 557 2.16 4.11 10.31
C THR A 557 3.01 5.22 9.71
N GLU A 558 3.70 5.98 10.55
CA GLU A 558 4.71 6.94 10.11
C GLU A 558 5.86 6.32 9.29
N ARG A 559 6.07 5.01 9.37
CA ARG A 559 7.13 4.31 8.62
C ARG A 559 6.76 4.09 7.16
N ALA A 560 5.46 4.10 6.82
CA ALA A 560 4.98 3.72 5.49
C ALA A 560 5.55 4.57 4.35
N LYS A 561 5.60 5.90 4.53
CA LYS A 561 6.10 6.83 3.52
C LYS A 561 7.58 6.59 3.23
N ASP A 562 8.37 6.45 4.29
CA ASP A 562 9.80 6.16 4.23
C ASP A 562 10.08 4.82 3.54
N LYS A 563 9.38 3.75 3.96
CA LYS A 563 9.51 2.40 3.38
C LYS A 563 9.12 2.39 1.89
N GLN A 564 8.01 3.04 1.54
CA GLN A 564 7.56 3.15 0.16
C GLN A 564 8.56 3.94 -0.69
N GLN A 565 9.12 5.04 -0.17
CA GLN A 565 10.10 5.84 -0.90
C GLN A 565 11.38 5.03 -1.16
N TYR A 566 11.90 4.35 -0.14
CA TYR A 566 13.06 3.46 -0.29
C TYR A 566 12.83 2.35 -1.32
N LEU A 567 11.65 1.71 -1.30
CA LEU A 567 11.24 0.76 -2.33
C LEU A 567 11.28 1.37 -3.74
N LEU A 568 10.72 2.56 -3.92
CA LEU A 568 10.65 3.21 -5.23
C LEU A 568 12.02 3.66 -5.73
N ASP A 569 12.92 4.09 -4.86
CA ASP A 569 14.26 4.50 -5.25
C ASP A 569 15.14 3.30 -5.64
N CYS A 570 15.01 2.17 -4.92
CA CYS A 570 15.59 0.88 -5.32
C CYS A 570 14.99 0.38 -6.65
N TRP A 571 13.66 0.43 -6.78
CA TRP A 571 12.93 0.01 -7.99
C TRP A 571 13.36 0.82 -9.22
N ARG A 572 13.60 2.13 -9.05
CA ARG A 572 14.02 3.04 -10.13
C ARG A 572 15.54 3.06 -10.35
N GLY A 573 16.31 2.31 -9.55
CA GLY A 573 17.77 2.22 -9.68
C GLY A 573 18.51 3.49 -9.28
N LYS A 574 17.93 4.30 -8.39
CA LYS A 574 18.63 5.45 -7.78
C LYS A 574 19.54 5.03 -6.64
N VAL A 575 19.19 3.94 -5.96
CA VAL A 575 20.00 3.31 -4.92
C VAL A 575 20.91 2.28 -5.59
N ALA A 576 22.22 2.51 -5.55
CA ALA A 576 23.22 1.63 -6.17
C ALA A 576 23.57 0.42 -5.31
N ASP A 577 23.53 0.59 -3.97
CA ASP A 577 23.84 -0.46 -3.01
C ASP A 577 22.64 -0.68 -2.08
N PHE A 578 22.25 -1.93 -1.89
CA PHE A 578 21.13 -2.32 -1.04
C PHE A 578 21.42 -3.67 -0.39
N PRO A 579 20.88 -3.94 0.81
CA PRO A 579 21.12 -5.21 1.48
C PRO A 579 20.36 -6.33 0.75
N SER A 580 20.98 -7.49 0.62
CA SER A 580 20.34 -8.65 -0.03
C SER A 580 19.06 -9.09 0.69
N SER A 581 18.94 -8.81 1.99
CA SER A 581 17.73 -9.03 2.80
C SER A 581 16.53 -8.22 2.32
N PHE A 582 16.78 -7.10 1.64
CA PHE A 582 15.76 -6.26 1.02
C PHE A 582 15.59 -6.55 -0.47
N MET A 583 16.67 -6.53 -1.27
CA MET A 583 16.58 -6.71 -2.72
C MET A 583 17.72 -7.55 -3.29
N VAL A 584 17.37 -8.42 -4.25
CA VAL A 584 18.32 -9.19 -5.06
C VAL A 584 18.07 -8.88 -6.53
N GLU A 585 19.14 -8.54 -7.25
CA GLU A 585 19.15 -8.36 -8.70
C GLU A 585 19.86 -9.55 -9.36
N THR A 586 19.15 -10.25 -10.23
CA THR A 586 19.67 -11.46 -10.89
C THR A 586 18.95 -11.75 -12.20
N THR A 587 19.60 -12.54 -13.07
CA THR A 587 18.93 -13.15 -14.23
C THR A 587 17.95 -14.22 -13.78
N VAL A 588 16.93 -14.48 -14.61
CA VAL A 588 15.85 -15.43 -14.31
C VAL A 588 15.82 -16.55 -15.33
N GLU A 589 15.86 -17.80 -14.85
CA GLU A 589 15.62 -18.98 -15.67
C GLU A 589 14.13 -19.37 -15.66
N ASP A 590 13.72 -20.16 -16.65
CA ASP A 590 12.33 -20.59 -16.79
C ASP A 590 11.91 -21.60 -15.71
N THR A 591 12.87 -22.24 -15.04
CA THR A 591 12.66 -23.17 -13.93
C THR A 591 12.65 -22.51 -12.55
N ASP A 592 13.08 -21.25 -12.44
CA ASP A 592 13.25 -20.58 -11.15
C ASP A 592 11.92 -20.21 -10.50
N GLU A 593 11.91 -20.11 -9.17
CA GLU A 593 10.82 -19.48 -8.44
C GLU A 593 10.98 -17.96 -8.53
N TRP A 594 9.92 -17.24 -8.90
CA TRP A 594 9.99 -15.78 -9.05
C TRP A 594 9.76 -15.08 -7.70
N LEU A 595 10.61 -15.37 -6.72
CA LEU A 595 10.47 -14.88 -5.34
C LEU A 595 11.83 -14.48 -4.76
N HIS A 596 11.85 -13.42 -3.95
CA HIS A 596 13.05 -12.99 -3.21
C HIS A 596 13.67 -14.13 -2.40
N SER A 597 12.85 -14.91 -1.68
CA SER A 597 13.32 -16.03 -0.86
C SER A 597 14.08 -17.12 -1.62
N PHE A 598 13.91 -17.22 -2.94
CA PHE A 598 14.61 -18.19 -3.77
C PHE A 598 16.04 -17.74 -4.11
N TYR A 599 16.24 -16.43 -4.30
CA TYR A 599 17.54 -15.85 -4.65
C TYR A 599 18.28 -15.24 -3.45
N TYR A 600 17.60 -15.08 -2.31
CA TYR A 600 18.16 -14.49 -1.11
C TYR A 600 19.34 -15.28 -0.57
N TYR A 601 20.41 -14.56 -0.24
CA TYR A 601 21.54 -15.02 0.55
C TYR A 601 21.86 -13.93 1.57
N ASN A 602 22.24 -14.28 2.80
CA ASN A 602 22.69 -13.26 3.76
C ASN A 602 24.06 -12.74 3.32
N ASP A 603 24.16 -11.42 3.12
CA ASP A 603 25.38 -10.75 2.70
C ASP A 603 26.16 -10.09 3.85
N GLU A 604 25.62 -10.13 5.07
CA GLU A 604 26.31 -9.70 6.27
C GLU A 604 27.28 -10.78 6.77
N ILE A 605 28.42 -10.34 7.29
CA ILE A 605 29.37 -11.23 7.98
C ILE A 605 28.79 -11.53 9.37
N PRO A 606 28.60 -12.81 9.77
CA PRO A 606 28.09 -13.17 11.08
C PRO A 606 28.90 -12.52 12.20
N THR A 607 28.21 -11.97 13.20
CA THR A 607 28.87 -11.44 14.39
C THR A 607 29.42 -12.58 15.26
N GLU A 608 30.30 -12.24 16.21
CA GLU A 608 30.77 -13.21 17.21
C GLU A 608 29.59 -13.78 18.03
N ASP A 609 28.60 -12.93 18.34
CA ASP A 609 27.38 -13.36 19.02
C ASP A 609 26.54 -14.32 18.17
N ASP A 610 26.40 -14.09 16.87
CA ASP A 610 25.69 -15.01 15.95
C ASP A 610 26.36 -16.39 15.90
N PHE A 611 27.69 -16.39 15.88
CA PHE A 611 28.48 -17.61 15.96
C PHE A 611 28.24 -18.33 17.29
N MET A 612 28.31 -17.61 18.41
CA MET A 612 28.08 -18.17 19.74
C MET A 612 26.65 -18.71 19.92
N ASN A 613 25.64 -18.01 19.40
CA ASN A 613 24.25 -18.47 19.40
C ASN A 613 24.07 -19.73 18.55
N SER A 614 24.67 -19.79 17.36
CA SER A 614 24.62 -20.97 16.49
C SER A 614 25.26 -22.20 17.16
N ILE A 615 26.37 -22.00 17.88
CA ILE A 615 27.00 -23.06 18.68
C ILE A 615 26.08 -23.48 19.83
N ALA A 616 25.45 -22.54 20.54
CA ALA A 616 24.54 -22.83 21.63
C ALA A 616 23.29 -23.62 21.16
N ASP A 617 22.72 -23.25 20.02
CA ASP A 617 21.60 -23.96 19.40
C ASP A 617 21.99 -25.38 18.97
N TYR A 618 23.16 -25.53 18.34
CA TYR A 618 23.70 -26.84 17.98
C TYR A 618 23.90 -27.73 19.21
N LEU A 619 24.53 -27.21 20.27
CA LEU A 619 24.74 -27.96 21.53
C LEU A 619 23.42 -28.31 22.22
N THR A 620 22.43 -27.41 22.16
CA THR A 620 21.09 -27.66 22.70
C THR A 620 20.38 -28.77 21.93
N PHE A 621 20.47 -28.75 20.60
CA PHE A 621 19.94 -29.80 19.74
C PHE A 621 20.64 -31.15 19.98
N GLU A 622 21.97 -31.16 20.03
CA GLU A 622 22.78 -32.34 20.32
C GLU A 622 22.42 -32.93 21.68
N PHE A 623 22.38 -32.11 22.74
CA PHE A 623 21.97 -32.53 24.08
C PHE A 623 20.53 -33.09 24.09
N ASN A 624 19.60 -32.44 23.38
CA ASN A 624 18.22 -32.91 23.25
C ASN A 624 18.16 -34.28 22.57
N MET A 625 18.90 -34.47 21.47
CA MET A 625 18.96 -35.77 20.80
C MET A 625 19.62 -36.86 21.66
N VAL A 626 20.70 -36.55 22.38
CA VAL A 626 21.36 -37.49 23.31
C VAL A 626 20.41 -37.91 24.42
N THR A 627 19.72 -36.96 25.07
CA THR A 627 18.77 -37.25 26.15
C THR A 627 17.55 -38.05 25.69
N HIS A 628 17.17 -37.96 24.41
CA HIS A 628 16.11 -38.78 23.79
C HIS A 628 16.64 -40.10 23.17
N GLY A 629 17.85 -40.54 23.52
CA GLY A 629 18.41 -41.81 23.06
C GLY A 629 18.85 -41.83 21.59
N LYS A 630 19.00 -40.67 20.96
CA LYS A 630 19.45 -40.48 19.57
C LYS A 630 20.89 -39.96 19.47
N GLY A 631 21.71 -40.16 20.50
CA GLY A 631 23.11 -39.70 20.52
C GLY A 631 23.99 -40.27 19.41
N TYR A 632 23.65 -41.46 18.89
CA TYR A 632 24.35 -42.10 17.78
C TYR A 632 24.41 -41.25 16.49
N LEU A 633 23.55 -40.23 16.35
CA LEU A 633 23.56 -39.30 15.22
C LEU A 633 24.82 -38.43 15.18
N PHE A 634 25.53 -38.28 16.31
CA PHE A 634 26.70 -37.42 16.47
C PHE A 634 28.00 -38.20 16.68
N GLU A 635 27.91 -39.53 16.78
CA GLU A 635 29.07 -40.40 16.79
C GLU A 635 29.66 -40.45 15.37
N GLN A 636 30.83 -39.86 15.16
CA GLN A 636 31.56 -40.05 13.91
C GLN A 636 31.78 -41.55 13.70
N LYS A 637 31.25 -42.11 12.60
CA LYS A 637 31.68 -43.42 12.10
C LYS A 637 33.16 -43.32 11.76
N GLY A 638 34.02 -43.61 12.73
CA GLY A 638 35.44 -43.83 12.52
C GLY A 638 35.59 -44.86 11.40
N GLY A 639 36.37 -44.47 10.38
CA GLY A 639 36.53 -45.25 9.17
C GLY A 639 36.92 -46.70 9.47
N ASP A 640 36.35 -47.60 8.67
CA ASP A 640 36.82 -48.97 8.52
C ASP A 640 38.31 -48.94 8.16
N ASN A 641 39.14 -49.17 9.18
CA ASN A 641 40.51 -49.62 9.01
C ASN A 641 40.58 -51.08 9.48
N ASN A 642 40.67 -51.95 8.48
CA ASN A 642 41.23 -53.30 8.44
C ASN A 642 40.29 -54.51 8.58
N ALA A 643 40.34 -55.28 7.47
CA ALA A 643 40.27 -56.73 7.31
C ALA A 643 38.92 -57.36 6.95
#